data_AF-A0A540VP06-F1
#
_entry.id   AF-A0A540VP06-F1
#
_cell.length_a   1.000
_cell.length_b   1.000
_cell.length_c   1.000
_cell.angle_alpha   90.00
_cell.angle_beta   90.00
_cell.angle_gamma   90.00
#
_symmetry.space_group_name_H-M   'P 1'
#
loop_
_entity.id
_entity.type
_entity.pdbx_description
1 polymer ?
#
loop_
_entity_poly.entity_id
_entity_poly.type
_entity_poly.pdbx_seq_one_letter_code
_entity_poly.pdbx_strand_id
1 'polypeptide(L)'
;MNAEPTDEPSDVEPVSEADAETEPAPESEQDAEPELDPESELDPELADESSEVEAKAAGERVLIVSGYLPNLPEMHAVLGDVARIHVLEGNGDALGEISSILAGYDEVAELHVVTHGKPGALVVGDEVIDHTALKERTGELSGWQDAYRSGSDILLYGCDIGAGQTGRVFVEELSAQSGADIAASNDTTAPEAEGGDSDLEVEVGTVTSAPLLTADILAELDWVLDGTAPTVEAVNLEVGADSVKVTLATSEPIAGGSAESDTSLYLNVGGQDFNASYIGAESTSTELVYAVTGLSNGLVEKGVRLGELDYEDDELEDAAGNDLLIAPDLNGLLEGITVADGATLRYGGGLGGDQQLTKGGDGELILTGENTHSGQTIVEGGTLRVSHDNQLGNTDTGADRVVVKNGATLFIDETLTLNQNRGIKLESGAAIAVADGKTVSYNGKIIGDSGPAIKAGAGELKLTNPGNFSEGVKVDEGRLTVTHGSGLDNAASVEVSAGAVLDLTGNNQTIAGLTGAGTVEIATRILTVTRSDGGSTTFAGDIVGTSGQLSVEGNGTLTLAGSADYTGRTGIKDTATLQLGADQVLNPASQVHLFDSGTFDVNGHRQIVNELDSGNNTSTVDLGQSGNAGHLEIGASNSGKSVYSQFTGHGELVKRGTGTLSLYAANDHVGRTFVAEGQIRVVGDSARLSENADVLISDVGKLDMYTAGAQTIGTIAGAGELVLSASDLGFGGSADTRFSGTLNTSRGGELIKKGTGEFTPGGGDDNNNNSVLRVSEGTVVLDKQAADAERLATGDGNNSLALIIEDGATVKLAGSDSLDADDDVSQVYQYSNIQIDAGGTL
;
A
#
# COMPACT_ATOMS: atom_id res chain seq x y z
N MET A 1 -5.88 -42.24 40.25
CA MET A 1 -5.08 -41.41 41.17
C MET A 1 -5.23 -39.99 40.68
N ASN A 2 -5.76 -39.09 41.52
CA ASN A 2 -5.70 -37.61 41.56
C ASN A 2 -5.86 -36.81 40.23
N ALA A 3 -6.52 -35.65 40.18
CA ALA A 3 -7.09 -34.79 41.23
C ALA A 3 -8.40 -34.11 40.76
N GLU A 4 -9.02 -33.31 41.65
CA GLU A 4 -10.21 -32.47 41.42
C GLU A 4 -9.80 -31.07 40.88
N PRO A 5 -10.75 -30.18 40.51
CA PRO A 5 -11.54 -29.40 41.48
C PRO A 5 -13.05 -29.37 41.20
N THR A 6 -13.85 -28.84 42.15
CA THR A 6 -15.34 -28.81 42.08
C THR A 6 -15.99 -27.54 42.65
N ASP A 7 -16.91 -26.97 41.86
CA ASP A 7 -18.22 -26.39 42.19
C ASP A 7 -18.44 -25.14 43.10
N GLU A 8 -19.56 -24.48 42.79
CA GLU A 8 -20.17 -23.30 43.42
C GLU A 8 -21.40 -23.69 44.33
N PRO A 9 -22.49 -22.89 44.48
CA PRO A 9 -22.65 -21.72 45.37
C PRO A 9 -23.87 -21.81 46.34
N SER A 10 -24.20 -20.68 47.00
CA SER A 10 -25.56 -20.12 47.28
C SER A 10 -26.00 -19.86 48.74
N ASP A 11 -27.07 -19.06 48.85
CA ASP A 11 -27.88 -18.62 50.03
C ASP A 11 -27.31 -17.51 50.96
N VAL A 12 -28.07 -16.63 51.63
CA VAL A 12 -29.22 -15.71 51.29
C VAL A 12 -29.69 -14.97 52.59
N GLU A 13 -29.98 -13.65 52.48
CA GLU A 13 -30.80 -12.69 53.30
C GLU A 13 -31.68 -13.19 54.50
N PRO A 14 -32.11 -12.37 55.52
CA PRO A 14 -32.66 -10.98 55.38
C PRO A 14 -32.64 -9.95 56.59
N VAL A 15 -33.30 -8.78 56.39
CA VAL A 15 -33.88 -7.73 57.32
C VAL A 15 -32.93 -6.87 58.21
N SER A 16 -32.87 -5.52 58.18
CA SER A 16 -33.83 -4.37 58.35
C SER A 16 -34.19 -4.05 59.83
N GLU A 17 -34.48 -2.82 60.34
CA GLU A 17 -35.17 -1.54 59.95
C GLU A 17 -34.56 -0.34 60.78
N ALA A 18 -34.80 1.00 60.64
CA ALA A 18 -35.40 1.97 59.67
C ALA A 18 -35.00 3.45 60.02
N ASP A 19 -35.93 4.44 59.97
CA ASP A 19 -35.87 5.92 60.27
C ASP A 19 -34.94 6.83 59.39
N ALA A 20 -35.35 7.72 58.45
CA ALA A 20 -36.41 8.77 58.32
C ALA A 20 -35.81 10.21 58.40
N GLU A 21 -35.69 10.96 57.29
CA GLU A 21 -36.62 12.03 56.78
C GLU A 21 -36.73 13.31 57.68
N THR A 22 -36.77 14.57 57.19
CA THR A 22 -36.99 15.14 55.83
C THR A 22 -36.36 16.56 55.64
N GLU A 23 -36.40 17.07 54.40
CA GLU A 23 -36.02 18.42 53.88
C GLU A 23 -37.03 19.57 54.24
N PRO A 24 -36.91 20.89 53.83
CA PRO A 24 -36.43 21.45 52.54
C PRO A 24 -35.71 22.85 52.52
N ALA A 25 -35.48 23.39 51.30
CA ALA A 25 -34.88 24.70 50.91
C ALA A 25 -35.92 25.89 50.88
N PRO A 26 -35.81 27.07 50.17
CA PRO A 26 -34.92 27.52 49.05
C PRO A 26 -34.43 29.02 49.03
N GLU A 27 -33.71 29.43 47.95
CA GLU A 27 -33.67 30.76 47.23
C GLU A 27 -33.39 32.11 47.99
N SER A 28 -32.85 33.23 47.44
CA SER A 28 -32.25 33.62 46.13
C SER A 28 -31.61 35.05 46.17
N GLU A 29 -30.58 35.33 45.34
CA GLU A 29 -30.14 36.62 44.69
C GLU A 29 -29.89 37.98 45.45
N GLN A 30 -28.83 38.71 44.99
CA GLN A 30 -28.54 40.17 44.96
C GLN A 30 -28.57 41.00 46.30
N ASP A 31 -27.63 41.93 46.58
CA ASP A 31 -27.44 43.24 45.91
C ASP A 31 -26.07 43.92 46.28
N ALA A 32 -25.85 45.20 45.91
CA ALA A 32 -24.52 45.88 45.85
C ALA A 32 -24.08 46.82 47.04
N GLU A 33 -23.03 47.62 46.78
CA GLU A 33 -22.15 48.43 47.68
C GLU A 33 -22.81 49.56 48.52
N PRO A 34 -22.05 50.22 49.42
CA PRO A 34 -21.54 51.57 49.05
C PRO A 34 -20.14 51.99 49.59
N GLU A 35 -19.57 53.03 48.98
CA GLU A 35 -18.33 53.75 49.32
C GLU A 35 -18.33 54.46 50.69
N LEU A 36 -17.15 54.74 51.26
CA LEU A 36 -16.87 55.95 52.07
C LEU A 36 -15.37 56.31 52.13
N ASP A 37 -15.04 57.55 51.77
CA ASP A 37 -13.81 58.32 52.03
C ASP A 37 -14.24 59.81 52.14
N PRO A 38 -13.68 60.68 53.03
CA PRO A 38 -12.41 61.37 52.73
C PRO A 38 -11.53 61.88 53.92
N GLU A 39 -10.29 62.24 53.57
CA GLU A 39 -9.46 63.36 54.08
C GLU A 39 -9.04 63.45 55.57
N SER A 40 -7.71 63.37 55.82
CA SER A 40 -6.96 64.46 56.48
C SER A 40 -5.44 64.39 56.27
N GLU A 41 -4.84 65.34 55.54
CA GLU A 41 -3.39 65.59 55.53
C GLU A 41 -2.94 66.37 56.79
N LEU A 42 -1.67 66.21 57.25
CA LEU A 42 -0.92 67.28 57.93
C LEU A 42 0.59 67.00 58.14
N ASP A 43 1.42 67.88 57.56
CA ASP A 43 2.81 68.29 57.90
C ASP A 43 3.93 67.27 58.26
N PRO A 44 5.06 67.23 57.51
CA PRO A 44 6.20 66.35 57.78
C PRO A 44 7.39 67.06 58.49
N GLU A 45 7.38 67.20 59.81
CA GLU A 45 8.57 67.69 60.57
C GLU A 45 8.77 67.01 61.95
N LEU A 46 8.57 65.68 62.01
CA LEU A 46 8.96 64.80 63.14
C LEU A 46 9.73 63.56 62.67
N ALA A 47 10.68 63.76 61.76
CA ALA A 47 11.67 62.74 61.39
C ALA A 47 12.78 62.61 62.45
N ASP A 48 13.65 61.62 62.27
CA ASP A 48 15.00 61.46 62.91
C ASP A 48 15.09 60.82 64.30
N GLU A 49 13.98 60.42 64.96
CA GLU A 49 14.03 59.54 66.17
C GLU A 49 13.03 58.35 66.19
N SER A 50 12.25 58.10 65.12
CA SER A 50 11.40 56.88 65.01
C SER A 50 12.04 55.75 64.17
N SER A 51 12.89 56.09 63.20
CA SER A 51 13.40 55.18 62.18
C SER A 51 14.25 54.02 62.73
N GLU A 52 15.08 54.25 63.75
CA GLU A 52 15.84 53.17 64.43
C GLU A 52 14.95 52.20 65.22
N VAL A 53 13.70 52.59 65.55
CA VAL A 53 12.75 51.74 66.28
C VAL A 53 11.81 51.00 65.33
N GLU A 54 11.39 51.62 64.23
CA GLU A 54 10.60 50.98 63.18
C GLU A 54 11.42 49.96 62.37
N ALA A 55 12.70 50.25 62.10
CA ALA A 55 13.63 49.28 61.50
C ALA A 55 13.77 48.00 62.34
N LYS A 56 13.59 48.08 63.67
CA LYS A 56 13.60 46.90 64.56
C LYS A 56 12.21 46.29 64.82
N ALA A 57 11.18 46.72 64.10
CA ALA A 57 9.84 46.14 64.17
C ALA A 57 9.58 45.11 63.04
N ALA A 58 10.21 45.30 61.87
CA ALA A 58 10.04 44.45 60.69
C ALA A 58 10.74 43.08 60.81
N GLY A 59 11.90 43.03 61.49
CA GLY A 59 12.83 41.90 61.40
C GLY A 59 13.76 42.05 60.18
N GLU A 60 14.70 41.12 60.01
CA GLU A 60 15.74 41.25 58.98
C GLU A 60 15.43 40.39 57.75
N ARG A 61 15.43 41.01 56.57
CA ARG A 61 15.33 40.36 55.25
C ARG A 61 16.71 39.90 54.80
N VAL A 62 16.90 38.59 54.69
CA VAL A 62 18.16 37.97 54.26
C VAL A 62 17.98 37.39 52.88
N LEU A 63 18.90 37.71 51.97
CA LEU A 63 18.99 37.13 50.63
C LEU A 63 20.29 36.33 50.55
N ILE A 64 20.19 35.04 50.27
CA ILE A 64 21.33 34.15 50.02
C ILE A 64 21.30 33.76 48.55
N VAL A 65 22.43 33.89 47.86
CA VAL A 65 22.55 33.68 46.41
C VAL A 65 23.70 32.73 46.11
N SER A 66 23.50 31.79 45.19
CA SER A 66 24.58 30.95 44.67
C SER A 66 25.68 31.81 44.03
N GLY A 67 26.94 31.60 44.42
CA GLY A 67 28.09 32.27 43.81
C GLY A 67 28.39 31.90 42.36
N TYR A 68 27.64 30.93 41.81
CA TYR A 68 27.74 30.46 40.43
C TYR A 68 26.76 31.16 39.49
N LEU A 69 25.80 31.93 40.01
CA LEU A 69 24.86 32.68 39.17
C LEU A 69 25.55 33.84 38.43
N PRO A 70 25.12 34.19 37.20
CA PRO A 70 25.65 35.33 36.47
C PRO A 70 25.31 36.67 37.15
N ASN A 71 25.91 37.77 36.68
CA ASN A 71 25.51 39.16 37.01
C ASN A 71 25.37 39.53 38.51
N LEU A 72 25.98 38.78 39.44
CA LEU A 72 25.95 39.08 40.89
C LEU A 72 26.27 40.55 41.27
N PRO A 73 27.20 41.28 40.61
CA PRO A 73 27.44 42.70 40.90
C PRO A 73 26.26 43.62 40.55
N GLU A 74 25.44 43.24 39.56
CA GLU A 74 24.22 43.94 39.13
C GLU A 74 23.08 43.64 40.12
N MET A 75 22.92 42.37 40.53
CA MET A 75 22.00 41.99 41.60
C MET A 75 22.33 42.66 42.94
N HIS A 76 23.60 42.84 43.28
CA HIS A 76 24.02 43.66 44.41
C HIS A 76 23.66 45.16 44.26
N ALA A 77 23.52 45.68 43.03
CA ALA A 77 23.10 47.06 42.78
C ALA A 77 21.56 47.22 42.79
N VAL A 78 20.81 46.22 42.31
CA VAL A 78 19.34 46.22 42.29
C VAL A 78 18.74 45.90 43.67
N LEU A 79 19.26 44.88 44.36
CA LEU A 79 18.67 44.34 45.60
C LEU A 79 19.39 44.77 46.90
N GLY A 80 20.58 45.37 46.81
CA GLY A 80 21.43 45.66 47.97
C GLY A 80 20.86 46.66 48.98
N ASP A 81 19.92 47.51 48.56
CA ASP A 81 19.19 48.45 49.44
C ASP A 81 17.91 47.84 50.07
N VAL A 82 17.44 46.66 49.61
CA VAL A 82 16.22 46.01 50.13
C VAL A 82 16.46 44.74 50.95
N ALA A 83 17.57 44.03 50.74
CA ALA A 83 17.91 42.81 51.46
C ALA A 83 19.39 42.77 51.88
N ARG A 84 19.73 42.08 52.97
CA ARG A 84 21.13 41.76 53.26
C ARG A 84 21.57 40.55 52.45
N ILE A 85 22.43 40.80 51.46
CA ILE A 85 22.86 39.80 50.50
C ILE A 85 24.11 39.07 50.98
N HIS A 86 24.08 37.74 50.92
CA HIS A 86 25.24 36.87 51.09
C HIS A 86 25.38 35.99 49.86
N VAL A 87 26.63 35.75 49.46
CA VAL A 87 26.95 34.86 48.35
C VAL A 87 27.49 33.57 48.95
N LEU A 88 26.94 32.42 48.52
CA LEU A 88 27.48 31.10 48.84
C LEU A 88 28.73 30.86 47.99
N GLU A 89 29.83 30.46 48.62
CA GLU A 89 31.03 30.03 47.91
C GLU A 89 30.83 28.62 47.31
N GLY A 90 29.90 27.82 47.85
CA GLY A 90 29.43 26.57 47.26
C GLY A 90 30.50 25.48 47.20
N ASN A 91 31.30 25.32 48.25
CA ASN A 91 32.42 24.37 48.27
C ASN A 91 32.02 22.97 48.79
N GLY A 92 30.80 22.48 48.47
CA GLY A 92 30.28 21.20 48.95
C GLY A 92 29.83 21.18 50.43
N ASP A 93 29.50 22.35 50.98
CA ASP A 93 28.87 22.51 52.31
C ASP A 93 27.91 23.73 52.32
N ALA A 94 27.11 23.92 51.27
CA ALA A 94 26.21 25.07 51.12
C ALA A 94 25.18 25.17 52.27
N LEU A 95 24.72 24.03 52.83
CA LEU A 95 23.89 24.04 54.04
C LEU A 95 24.66 24.51 55.30
N GLY A 96 25.94 24.16 55.44
CA GLY A 96 26.81 24.65 56.51
C GLY A 96 27.19 26.13 56.33
N GLU A 97 27.33 26.59 55.09
CA GLU A 97 27.48 28.02 54.74
C GLU A 97 26.23 28.83 55.13
N ILE A 98 25.02 28.39 54.73
CA ILE A 98 23.74 29.01 55.16
C ILE A 98 23.63 29.03 56.69
N SER A 99 23.94 27.90 57.35
CA SER A 99 23.95 27.80 58.82
C SER A 99 24.91 28.81 59.47
N SER A 100 26.08 29.02 58.85
CA SER A 100 27.11 29.96 59.33
C SER A 100 26.74 31.42 59.09
N ILE A 101 26.01 31.72 58.01
CA ILE A 101 25.41 33.03 57.73
C ILE A 101 24.33 33.33 58.77
N LEU A 102 23.36 32.43 58.94
CA LEU A 102 22.21 32.61 59.85
C LEU A 102 22.64 32.72 61.31
N ALA A 103 23.71 32.04 61.74
CA ALA A 103 24.29 32.20 63.08
C ALA A 103 24.82 33.62 63.40
N GLY A 104 24.81 34.55 62.44
CA GLY A 104 25.05 35.98 62.63
C GLY A 104 23.79 36.82 62.93
N TYR A 105 22.60 36.21 63.00
CA TYR A 105 21.29 36.88 63.08
C TYR A 105 20.47 36.39 64.29
N ASP A 106 19.64 37.28 64.86
CA ASP A 106 18.75 36.98 66.01
C ASP A 106 17.24 37.15 65.67
N GLU A 107 16.89 37.81 64.55
CA GLU A 107 15.50 38.21 64.22
C GLU A 107 15.22 38.21 62.68
N VAL A 108 15.65 37.17 61.95
CA VAL A 108 15.34 37.03 60.51
C VAL A 108 13.84 36.91 60.30
N ALA A 109 13.24 37.79 59.50
CA ALA A 109 11.81 37.72 59.16
C ALA A 109 11.57 36.81 57.95
N GLU A 110 12.43 36.89 56.94
CA GLU A 110 12.26 36.21 55.67
C GLU A 110 13.63 35.90 55.06
N LEU A 111 13.78 34.67 54.55
CA LEU A 111 15.01 34.15 53.98
C LEU A 111 14.77 33.79 52.50
N HIS A 112 15.25 34.63 51.61
CA HIS A 112 15.22 34.37 50.18
C HIS A 112 16.49 33.60 49.79
N VAL A 113 16.34 32.50 49.05
CA VAL A 113 17.44 31.64 48.60
C VAL A 113 17.35 31.51 47.09
N VAL A 114 18.33 32.05 46.37
CA VAL A 114 18.37 32.05 44.90
C VAL A 114 19.50 31.13 44.44
N THR A 115 19.13 30.06 43.75
CA THR A 115 20.03 29.02 43.25
C THR A 115 19.56 28.56 41.88
N HIS A 116 20.30 27.65 41.24
CA HIS A 116 19.72 26.85 40.18
C HIS A 116 18.81 25.77 40.83
N GLY A 117 17.90 25.17 40.06
CA GLY A 117 16.94 24.20 40.59
C GLY A 117 16.74 22.98 39.69
N LYS A 118 16.01 21.98 40.23
CA LYS A 118 15.40 20.85 39.52
C LYS A 118 14.37 20.14 40.43
N PRO A 119 13.53 19.20 39.93
CA PRO A 119 12.46 18.56 40.70
C PRO A 119 12.89 17.95 42.06
N GLY A 120 12.74 18.73 43.14
CA GLY A 120 13.07 18.33 44.51
C GLY A 120 14.55 18.46 44.92
N ALA A 121 15.30 19.40 44.34
CA ALA A 121 16.61 19.80 44.86
C ALA A 121 16.97 21.26 44.55
N LEU A 122 17.74 21.90 45.42
CA LEU A 122 18.51 23.12 45.10
C LEU A 122 19.86 22.71 44.49
N VAL A 123 20.40 23.54 43.60
CA VAL A 123 21.70 23.31 42.94
C VAL A 123 22.60 24.54 43.12
N VAL A 124 23.74 24.35 43.78
CA VAL A 124 24.73 25.39 44.10
C VAL A 124 26.11 24.92 43.66
N GLY A 125 26.53 25.33 42.46
CA GLY A 125 27.73 24.76 41.83
C GLY A 125 27.53 23.26 41.57
N ASP A 126 28.50 22.43 41.97
CA ASP A 126 28.39 20.97 41.88
C ASP A 126 27.58 20.32 43.03
N GLU A 127 27.15 21.10 44.03
CA GLU A 127 26.37 20.60 45.16
C GLU A 127 24.86 20.54 44.86
N VAL A 128 24.30 19.33 44.91
CA VAL A 128 22.86 19.08 44.80
C VAL A 128 22.27 18.84 46.20
N ILE A 129 21.55 19.82 46.72
CA ILE A 129 20.86 19.71 48.02
C ILE A 129 19.48 19.09 47.78
N ASP A 130 19.39 17.77 47.89
CA ASP A 130 18.16 17.01 47.74
C ASP A 130 17.55 16.58 49.10
N HIS A 131 16.43 15.87 49.05
CA HIS A 131 15.77 15.28 50.23
C HIS A 131 16.65 14.29 51.04
N THR A 132 17.76 13.79 50.48
CA THR A 132 18.75 12.94 51.16
C THR A 132 19.72 13.81 51.95
N ALA A 133 20.26 14.86 51.32
CA ALA A 133 21.13 15.85 51.96
C ALA A 133 20.46 16.48 53.20
N LEU A 134 19.17 16.86 53.09
CA LEU A 134 18.42 17.40 54.24
C LEU A 134 18.39 16.41 55.42
N LYS A 135 18.12 15.12 55.18
CA LYS A 135 18.05 14.10 56.23
C LYS A 135 19.38 13.90 56.97
N GLU A 136 20.50 14.06 56.27
CA GLU A 136 21.83 13.96 56.89
C GLU A 136 22.21 15.23 57.68
N ARG A 137 21.58 16.39 57.38
CA ARG A 137 21.86 17.69 58.00
C ARG A 137 20.79 18.21 58.97
N THR A 138 19.83 17.37 59.39
CA THR A 138 18.75 17.70 60.36
C THR A 138 19.16 18.58 61.55
N GLY A 139 20.35 18.36 62.13
CA GLY A 139 20.85 19.16 63.25
C GLY A 139 21.19 20.61 62.89
N GLU A 140 21.79 20.84 61.72
CA GLU A 140 22.12 22.16 61.19
C GLU A 140 20.85 22.93 60.82
N LEU A 141 19.95 22.28 60.07
CA LEU A 141 18.65 22.83 59.67
C LEU A 141 17.79 23.23 60.88
N SER A 142 17.74 22.39 61.92
CA SER A 142 17.02 22.72 63.16
C SER A 142 17.64 23.90 63.93
N GLY A 143 18.92 24.19 63.71
CA GLY A 143 19.62 25.33 64.29
C GLY A 143 19.26 26.67 63.65
N TRP A 144 18.68 26.68 62.45
CA TRP A 144 18.23 27.91 61.77
C TRP A 144 17.12 28.61 62.59
N GLN A 145 16.34 27.83 63.35
CA GLN A 145 15.29 28.33 64.26
C GLN A 145 15.81 29.28 65.34
N ASP A 146 17.09 29.19 65.74
CA ASP A 146 17.68 30.11 66.74
C ASP A 146 17.87 31.54 66.18
N ALA A 147 17.91 31.70 64.85
CA ALA A 147 18.05 32.99 64.15
C ALA A 147 16.70 33.56 63.65
N TYR A 148 15.64 32.76 63.66
CA TYR A 148 14.35 33.07 63.05
C TYR A 148 13.40 33.79 64.00
N ARG A 149 12.55 34.64 63.41
CA ARG A 149 11.37 35.21 64.04
C ARG A 149 10.27 34.13 64.13
N SER A 150 9.28 34.35 64.99
CA SER A 150 8.09 33.51 65.04
C SER A 150 7.25 33.72 63.77
N GLY A 151 7.21 32.72 62.89
CA GLY A 151 6.54 32.80 61.59
C GLY A 151 7.43 33.47 60.54
N SER A 152 8.67 33.00 60.41
CA SER A 152 9.54 33.37 59.29
C SER A 152 9.22 32.53 58.05
N ASP A 153 9.39 33.15 56.89
CA ASP A 153 9.21 32.51 55.58
C ASP A 153 10.57 32.19 54.92
N ILE A 154 10.63 31.13 54.11
CA ILE A 154 11.74 30.86 53.17
C ILE A 154 11.18 30.89 51.74
N LEU A 155 11.79 31.66 50.85
CA LEU A 155 11.39 31.75 49.44
C LEU A 155 12.53 31.21 48.57
N LEU A 156 12.27 30.11 47.87
CA LEU A 156 13.25 29.36 47.06
C LEU A 156 13.08 29.67 45.57
N TYR A 157 14.06 30.35 44.99
CA TYR A 157 14.09 30.70 43.56
C TYR A 157 15.07 29.79 42.82
N GLY A 158 14.61 29.17 41.74
CA GLY A 158 15.35 28.19 40.95
C GLY A 158 14.37 27.25 40.24
N CYS A 159 14.67 26.87 39.00
CA CYS A 159 13.71 26.15 38.17
C CYS A 159 13.25 24.81 38.80
N ASP A 160 11.98 24.46 38.64
CA ASP A 160 11.41 23.15 38.99
C ASP A 160 11.58 22.70 40.47
N ILE A 161 12.05 23.52 41.42
CA ILE A 161 12.35 23.05 42.80
C ILE A 161 11.14 22.35 43.44
N GLY A 162 9.95 22.94 43.29
CA GLY A 162 8.66 22.41 43.76
C GLY A 162 8.01 21.38 42.84
N ALA A 163 8.57 21.10 41.66
CA ALA A 163 7.93 20.33 40.60
C ALA A 163 7.54 18.90 41.00
N GLY A 164 6.29 18.56 40.71
CA GLY A 164 5.72 17.23 40.89
C GLY A 164 5.77 16.70 42.33
N GLN A 165 5.75 15.38 42.47
CA GLN A 165 5.70 14.73 43.78
C GLN A 165 7.05 14.80 44.54
N THR A 166 8.17 14.87 43.82
CA THR A 166 9.51 14.97 44.42
C THR A 166 9.76 16.37 44.99
N GLY A 167 9.44 17.41 44.22
CA GLY A 167 9.55 18.80 44.66
C GLY A 167 8.70 19.10 45.88
N ARG A 168 7.43 18.68 45.87
CA ARG A 168 6.57 18.80 47.06
C ARG A 168 7.18 18.17 48.31
N VAL A 169 7.75 16.96 48.20
CA VAL A 169 8.37 16.27 49.35
C VAL A 169 9.62 16.99 49.85
N PHE A 170 10.43 17.57 48.95
CA PHE A 170 11.59 18.38 49.32
C PHE A 170 11.19 19.63 50.13
N VAL A 171 10.20 20.39 49.65
CA VAL A 171 9.71 21.60 50.33
C VAL A 171 9.05 21.26 51.68
N GLU A 172 8.24 20.19 51.73
CA GLU A 172 7.66 19.68 52.99
C GLU A 172 8.74 19.27 54.01
N GLU A 173 9.80 18.62 53.55
CA GLU A 173 10.88 18.15 54.42
C GLU A 173 11.83 19.27 54.88
N LEU A 174 12.08 20.28 54.05
CA LEU A 174 12.83 21.47 54.45
C LEU A 174 12.06 22.29 55.48
N SER A 175 10.77 22.56 55.25
CA SER A 175 9.90 23.30 56.19
C SER A 175 9.83 22.62 57.55
N ALA A 176 9.62 21.30 57.57
CA ALA A 176 9.54 20.51 58.80
C ALA A 176 10.85 20.49 59.62
N GLN A 177 12.00 20.81 59.01
CA GLN A 177 13.31 20.84 59.68
C GLN A 177 13.77 22.25 60.03
N SER A 178 13.62 23.21 59.11
CA SER A 178 13.95 24.62 59.33
C SER A 178 12.98 25.31 60.30
N GLY A 179 11.75 24.82 60.43
CA GLY A 179 10.70 25.43 61.25
C GLY A 179 10.09 26.70 60.67
N ALA A 180 10.36 26.99 59.40
CA ALA A 180 9.80 28.09 58.63
C ALA A 180 8.75 27.58 57.63
N ASP A 181 7.82 28.45 57.26
CA ASP A 181 6.91 28.23 56.14
C ASP A 181 7.66 28.53 54.83
N ILE A 182 7.40 27.81 53.74
CA ILE A 182 8.24 27.83 52.52
C ILE A 182 7.41 27.96 51.24
N ALA A 183 7.86 28.79 50.30
CA ALA A 183 7.38 28.82 48.91
C ALA A 183 8.53 28.50 47.93
N ALA A 184 8.20 27.83 46.82
CA ALA A 184 9.13 27.48 45.74
C ALA A 184 8.41 27.47 44.37
N SER A 185 9.12 27.83 43.29
CA SER A 185 8.64 27.66 41.91
C SER A 185 8.63 26.17 41.51
N ASN A 186 7.71 25.79 40.63
CA ASN A 186 7.47 24.43 40.16
C ASN A 186 7.73 24.24 38.65
N ASP A 187 8.31 25.25 38.01
CA ASP A 187 8.57 25.39 36.57
C ASP A 187 9.78 26.36 36.36
N THR A 188 9.96 26.94 35.18
CA THR A 188 11.14 27.76 34.85
C THR A 188 11.09 29.13 35.54
N THR A 189 11.99 29.40 36.49
CA THR A 189 12.14 30.73 37.10
C THR A 189 13.05 31.60 36.22
N ALA A 190 12.45 32.47 35.39
CA ALA A 190 13.13 33.29 34.37
C ALA A 190 12.25 34.49 33.93
N PRO A 191 12.72 35.41 33.06
CA PRO A 191 11.86 36.44 32.48
C PRO A 191 10.75 35.87 31.58
N GLU A 192 9.58 36.54 31.54
CA GLU A 192 8.45 36.18 30.63
C GLU A 192 8.88 36.11 29.14
N ALA A 193 9.90 36.89 28.76
CA ALA A 193 10.47 36.89 27.42
C ALA A 193 11.15 35.55 27.05
N GLU A 194 11.75 34.88 28.03
CA GLU A 194 12.45 33.60 27.87
C GLU A 194 11.57 32.40 28.27
N GLY A 195 10.27 32.64 28.55
CA GLY A 195 9.26 31.60 28.74
C GLY A 195 9.07 31.08 30.17
N GLY A 196 9.81 31.62 31.14
CA GLY A 196 9.57 31.40 32.57
C GLY A 196 8.81 32.55 33.24
N ASP A 197 8.61 32.46 34.56
CA ASP A 197 8.11 33.59 35.35
C ASP A 197 8.78 33.73 36.75
N SER A 198 8.12 34.42 37.68
CA SER A 198 8.63 34.79 39.01
C SER A 198 7.74 34.37 40.19
N ASP A 199 6.71 33.56 39.94
CA ASP A 199 5.81 33.07 40.98
C ASP A 199 6.48 31.92 41.79
N LEU A 200 5.82 31.50 42.88
CA LEU A 200 6.29 30.45 43.80
C LEU A 200 5.11 29.55 44.26
N GLU A 201 4.59 28.76 43.34
CA GLU A 201 3.30 28.04 43.40
C GLU A 201 3.26 26.93 44.47
N VAL A 202 4.42 26.45 44.92
CA VAL A 202 4.53 25.34 45.88
C VAL A 202 4.80 25.87 47.28
N GLU A 203 3.71 26.30 47.92
CA GLU A 203 3.68 26.66 49.34
C GLU A 203 3.53 25.45 50.27
N VAL A 204 4.27 25.48 51.39
CA VAL A 204 4.09 24.65 52.58
C VAL A 204 4.10 25.56 53.80
N GLY A 205 2.94 25.71 54.45
CA GLY A 205 2.76 26.59 55.60
C GLY A 205 1.69 27.65 55.36
N THR A 206 1.94 28.89 55.76
CA THR A 206 1.16 30.09 55.41
C THR A 206 2.13 31.24 55.14
N VAL A 207 2.72 31.23 53.95
CA VAL A 207 3.71 32.23 53.53
C VAL A 207 3.07 33.62 53.46
N THR A 208 3.75 34.63 53.99
CA THR A 208 3.24 36.02 54.06
C THR A 208 4.17 37.04 53.42
N SER A 209 5.42 36.66 53.19
CA SER A 209 6.47 37.46 52.57
C SER A 209 6.28 37.50 51.05
N ALA A 210 6.44 38.68 50.45
CA ALA A 210 6.31 38.86 49.01
C ALA A 210 7.63 38.51 48.28
N PRO A 211 7.58 37.95 47.05
CA PRO A 211 8.79 37.65 46.29
C PRO A 211 9.74 38.84 46.10
N LEU A 212 11.05 38.59 46.26
CA LEU A 212 12.11 39.58 46.01
C LEU A 212 12.45 39.69 44.52
N LEU A 213 12.59 38.54 43.84
CA LEU A 213 12.73 38.47 42.40
C LEU A 213 11.33 38.53 41.80
N THR A 214 10.98 39.65 41.18
CA THR A 214 9.80 39.79 40.32
C THR A 214 10.22 39.65 38.86
N ALA A 215 9.27 39.43 37.94
CA ALA A 215 9.56 39.37 36.50
C ALA A 215 10.34 40.60 35.97
N ASP A 216 10.04 41.81 36.43
CA ASP A 216 10.81 43.03 36.10
C ASP A 216 12.28 42.94 36.55
N ILE A 217 12.54 42.34 37.72
CA ILE A 217 13.88 42.20 38.29
C ILE A 217 14.64 41.05 37.63
N LEU A 218 14.00 39.91 37.34
CA LEU A 218 14.61 38.84 36.55
C LEU A 218 15.02 39.35 35.16
N ALA A 219 14.20 40.22 34.54
CA ALA A 219 14.49 40.86 33.26
C ALA A 219 15.55 41.98 33.33
N GLU A 220 15.78 42.60 34.49
CA GLU A 220 16.89 43.55 34.70
C GLU A 220 18.22 42.82 34.98
N LEU A 221 18.17 41.61 35.56
CA LEU A 221 19.35 40.79 35.88
C LEU A 221 19.77 39.82 34.77
N ASP A 222 18.90 39.57 33.79
CA ASP A 222 19.11 38.60 32.69
C ASP A 222 19.37 37.18 33.24
N TRP A 223 18.47 36.73 34.13
CA TRP A 223 18.65 35.52 34.96
C TRP A 223 17.72 34.37 34.58
N VAL A 224 18.30 33.28 34.08
CA VAL A 224 17.66 31.96 33.93
C VAL A 224 18.23 31.02 35.00
N LEU A 225 17.39 30.49 35.88
CA LEU A 225 17.84 29.72 37.06
C LEU A 225 17.85 28.19 36.84
N ASP A 226 18.23 27.75 35.65
CA ASP A 226 18.25 26.33 35.26
C ASP A 226 19.60 25.66 35.61
N GLY A 227 19.53 24.46 36.19
CA GLY A 227 20.69 23.63 36.56
C GLY A 227 20.66 22.25 35.89
N THR A 228 19.90 22.11 34.80
CA THR A 228 20.05 21.04 33.83
C THR A 228 20.99 21.49 32.71
N ALA A 229 21.72 20.55 32.14
CA ALA A 229 22.82 20.83 31.23
C ALA A 229 22.45 20.35 29.82
N PRO A 230 22.70 21.16 28.77
CA PRO A 230 22.30 20.83 27.41
C PRO A 230 22.84 19.48 26.96
N THR A 231 22.03 18.73 26.21
CA THR A 231 22.41 17.43 25.66
C THR A 231 22.28 17.43 24.15
N VAL A 232 23.10 16.64 23.45
CA VAL A 232 22.83 16.32 22.04
C VAL A 232 21.76 15.23 22.02
N GLU A 233 20.58 15.53 21.46
CA GLU A 233 19.49 14.56 21.35
C GLU A 233 19.49 13.82 20.00
N ALA A 234 19.84 14.50 18.92
CA ALA A 234 19.75 13.98 17.55
C ALA A 234 20.92 14.44 16.67
N VAL A 235 21.28 13.61 15.70
CA VAL A 235 22.35 13.87 14.74
C VAL A 235 21.88 13.60 13.32
N ASN A 236 22.18 14.54 12.43
CA ASN A 236 21.87 14.47 11.01
C ASN A 236 23.16 14.57 10.17
N LEU A 237 23.36 13.64 9.23
CA LEU A 237 24.57 13.49 8.43
C LEU A 237 24.28 13.76 6.94
N GLU A 238 24.75 14.88 6.41
CA GLU A 238 24.72 15.23 4.98
C GLU A 238 26.03 14.85 4.29
N VAL A 239 25.95 14.20 3.12
CA VAL A 239 27.11 13.63 2.43
C VAL A 239 27.10 13.93 0.94
N GLY A 240 28.12 14.67 0.49
CA GLY A 240 28.42 14.94 -0.91
C GLY A 240 29.49 14.01 -1.49
N ALA A 241 29.95 14.30 -2.71
CA ALA A 241 31.04 13.55 -3.35
C ALA A 241 32.43 13.88 -2.76
N ASP A 242 32.62 15.14 -2.33
CA ASP A 242 33.84 15.68 -1.74
C ASP A 242 33.59 16.48 -0.44
N SER A 243 32.44 16.28 0.19
CA SER A 243 32.06 16.91 1.46
C SER A 243 31.31 15.97 2.40
N VAL A 244 31.42 16.24 3.71
CA VAL A 244 30.59 15.67 4.77
C VAL A 244 30.21 16.82 5.70
N LYS A 245 28.92 16.95 6.03
CA LYS A 245 28.38 17.91 7.00
C LYS A 245 27.58 17.14 8.05
N VAL A 246 27.69 17.57 9.31
CA VAL A 246 26.98 17.00 10.46
C VAL A 246 26.27 18.13 11.17
N THR A 247 24.98 17.94 11.45
CA THR A 247 24.20 18.80 12.34
C THR A 247 23.94 18.04 13.63
N LEU A 248 24.28 18.64 14.77
CA LEU A 248 23.93 18.16 16.11
C LEU A 248 22.76 19.02 16.60
N ALA A 249 21.63 18.40 16.96
CA ALA A 249 20.50 19.08 17.58
C ALA A 249 20.58 18.94 19.11
N THR A 250 20.40 20.05 19.83
CA THR A 250 20.47 20.09 21.29
C THR A 250 19.09 20.13 21.95
N SER A 251 18.99 19.68 23.21
CA SER A 251 17.76 19.73 24.01
C SER A 251 17.24 21.16 24.22
N GLU A 252 18.15 22.12 24.33
CA GLU A 252 17.86 23.54 24.57
C GLU A 252 18.90 24.48 23.92
N PRO A 253 18.70 25.82 23.95
CA PRO A 253 19.58 26.79 23.31
C PRO A 253 20.98 26.91 23.95
N ILE A 254 22.01 26.71 23.14
CA ILE A 254 23.40 27.10 23.42
C ILE A 254 23.54 28.64 23.34
N ALA A 255 24.32 29.23 24.23
CA ALA A 255 24.52 30.68 24.29
C ALA A 255 25.43 31.18 23.16
N GLY A 256 24.89 32.06 22.32
CA GLY A 256 25.55 32.59 21.12
C GLY A 256 26.81 33.42 21.39
N GLY A 257 27.95 32.75 21.56
CA GLY A 257 29.25 33.33 21.90
C GLY A 257 30.36 32.98 20.90
N SER A 258 31.57 33.54 21.10
CA SER A 258 32.70 33.28 20.19
C SER A 258 33.24 31.85 20.26
N ALA A 259 33.05 31.15 21.39
CA ALA A 259 33.54 29.79 21.63
C ALA A 259 33.09 28.80 20.56
N GLU A 260 31.83 28.89 20.09
CA GLU A 260 31.28 28.06 19.01
C GLU A 260 32.22 27.95 17.79
N SER A 261 32.86 29.07 17.44
CA SER A 261 33.66 29.19 16.22
C SER A 261 35.07 28.59 16.31
N ASP A 262 35.53 28.26 17.51
CA ASP A 262 36.79 27.57 17.77
C ASP A 262 36.59 26.05 18.03
N THR A 263 35.35 25.57 18.05
CA THR A 263 35.00 24.13 18.17
C THR A 263 35.19 23.35 16.86
N SER A 264 35.51 22.05 16.95
CA SER A 264 35.58 21.19 15.74
C SER A 264 35.25 19.71 15.97
N LEU A 265 34.34 19.15 15.17
CA LEU A 265 33.89 17.76 15.32
C LEU A 265 34.86 16.78 14.63
N TYR A 266 35.36 15.78 15.35
CA TYR A 266 36.24 14.76 14.76
C TYR A 266 35.46 13.79 13.87
N LEU A 267 35.85 13.68 12.60
CA LEU A 267 35.27 12.75 11.62
C LEU A 267 36.35 11.84 11.03
N ASN A 268 36.14 10.52 11.10
CA ASN A 268 36.91 9.58 10.29
C ASN A 268 36.18 9.36 8.96
N VAL A 269 36.74 9.87 7.86
CA VAL A 269 36.23 9.69 6.51
C VAL A 269 37.17 8.76 5.73
N GLY A 270 36.65 7.59 5.38
CA GLY A 270 37.33 6.58 4.57
C GLY A 270 38.62 6.02 5.17
N GLY A 271 38.76 6.03 6.50
CA GLY A 271 39.98 5.63 7.21
C GLY A 271 41.03 6.73 7.31
N GLN A 272 40.64 8.00 7.14
CA GLN A 272 41.45 9.19 7.37
C GLN A 272 40.71 10.14 8.31
N ASP A 273 41.45 10.81 9.18
CA ASP A 273 40.90 11.63 10.26
C ASP A 273 40.89 13.11 9.87
N PHE A 274 39.78 13.80 10.16
CA PHE A 274 39.56 15.21 9.85
C PHE A 274 38.82 15.89 11.00
N ASN A 275 39.21 17.11 11.34
CA ASN A 275 38.41 18.00 12.16
C ASN A 275 37.43 18.76 11.24
N ALA A 276 36.14 18.62 11.48
CA ALA A 276 35.08 19.34 10.79
C ALA A 276 34.91 20.72 11.42
N SER A 277 35.01 21.77 10.60
CA SER A 277 34.90 23.15 11.09
C SER A 277 33.44 23.54 11.31
N TYR A 278 33.17 24.27 12.39
CA TYR A 278 31.87 24.87 12.66
C TYR A 278 31.42 25.84 11.55
N ILE A 279 30.11 25.91 11.28
CA ILE A 279 29.47 26.78 10.29
C ILE A 279 28.33 27.57 10.95
N GLY A 280 28.67 28.58 11.77
CA GLY A 280 27.71 29.54 12.37
C GLY A 280 26.91 30.41 11.39
N ALA A 281 26.90 30.07 10.09
CA ALA A 281 26.01 30.61 9.06
C ALA A 281 24.94 29.59 8.58
N GLU A 282 25.07 28.32 8.98
CA GLU A 282 24.06 27.27 8.85
C GLU A 282 23.52 26.82 10.23
N SER A 283 24.27 27.05 11.31
CA SER A 283 23.83 26.77 12.70
C SER A 283 22.72 27.69 13.21
N THR A 284 22.00 27.21 14.22
CA THR A 284 21.12 27.99 15.11
C THR A 284 21.49 27.69 16.57
N SER A 285 20.90 28.39 17.55
CA SER A 285 21.17 28.11 18.97
C SER A 285 20.80 26.69 19.42
N THR A 286 19.96 25.97 18.66
CA THR A 286 19.58 24.57 18.92
C THR A 286 20.13 23.58 17.88
N GLU A 287 20.93 24.03 16.90
CA GLU A 287 21.47 23.20 15.81
C GLU A 287 22.91 23.60 15.49
N LEU A 288 23.88 22.78 15.91
CA LEU A 288 25.30 23.03 15.69
C LEU A 288 25.79 22.31 14.42
N VAL A 289 26.22 23.08 13.41
CA VAL A 289 26.59 22.56 12.08
C VAL A 289 28.10 22.55 11.88
N TYR A 290 28.64 21.38 11.53
CA TYR A 290 30.07 21.14 11.27
C TYR A 290 30.29 20.54 9.88
N ALA A 291 31.36 20.93 9.15
CA ALA A 291 31.69 20.26 7.88
C ALA A 291 33.18 20.08 7.58
N VAL A 292 33.46 19.06 6.75
CA VAL A 292 34.70 18.89 6.01
C VAL A 292 34.39 19.00 4.52
N THR A 293 35.16 19.78 3.77
CA THR A 293 34.98 20.01 2.34
C THR A 293 36.29 19.86 1.56
N GLY A 294 36.21 19.61 0.25
CA GLY A 294 37.38 19.38 -0.60
C GLY A 294 38.08 18.04 -0.35
N LEU A 295 37.32 17.05 0.14
CA LEU A 295 37.79 15.67 0.35
C LEU A 295 38.30 15.05 -0.97
N SER A 296 39.21 14.09 -0.87
CA SER A 296 39.63 13.33 -2.05
C SER A 296 38.49 12.46 -2.57
N ASN A 297 38.17 12.58 -3.87
CA ASN A 297 37.08 11.82 -4.50
C ASN A 297 37.16 10.31 -4.20
N GLY A 298 36.02 9.70 -3.87
CA GLY A 298 35.95 8.30 -3.45
C GLY A 298 36.58 7.99 -2.09
N LEU A 299 36.77 8.98 -1.21
CA LEU A 299 37.07 8.75 0.21
C LEU A 299 35.80 8.47 1.01
N VAL A 300 34.75 9.26 0.79
CA VAL A 300 33.39 9.09 1.32
C VAL A 300 32.81 7.69 1.04
N GLU A 301 33.06 7.15 -0.17
CA GLU A 301 32.66 5.79 -0.57
C GLU A 301 33.20 4.67 0.34
N LYS A 302 34.25 4.94 1.13
CA LYS A 302 34.84 3.99 2.07
C LYS A 302 34.22 4.09 3.48
N GLY A 303 33.36 5.08 3.70
CA GLY A 303 32.56 5.28 4.90
C GLY A 303 32.87 6.57 5.66
N VAL A 304 31.97 6.91 6.57
CA VAL A 304 32.11 7.98 7.56
C VAL A 304 31.85 7.37 8.94
N ARG A 305 32.56 7.87 9.96
CA ARG A 305 32.25 7.64 11.37
C ARG A 305 32.35 8.97 12.12
N LEU A 306 31.39 9.19 13.01
CA LEU A 306 31.43 10.29 13.98
C LEU A 306 32.43 9.93 15.09
N GLY A 307 33.19 10.90 15.56
CA GLY A 307 34.04 10.82 16.75
C GLY A 307 33.58 11.80 17.82
N GLU A 308 34.51 12.17 18.69
CA GLU A 308 34.30 13.16 19.77
C GLU A 308 34.33 14.60 19.19
N LEU A 309 33.68 15.55 19.87
CA LEU A 309 33.79 16.97 19.58
C LEU A 309 35.01 17.53 20.32
N ASP A 310 35.82 18.32 19.62
CA ASP A 310 37.09 18.88 20.11
C ASP A 310 36.88 20.37 20.43
N TYR A 311 37.26 20.78 21.64
CA TYR A 311 37.10 22.12 22.20
C TYR A 311 38.48 22.65 22.67
N GLU A 312 38.89 23.85 22.25
CA GLU A 312 40.08 24.52 22.83
C GLU A 312 39.67 25.55 23.90
N ASP A 313 39.84 25.18 25.18
CA ASP A 313 39.84 26.00 26.40
C ASP A 313 38.57 26.81 26.80
N ASP A 314 37.52 26.93 25.96
CA ASP A 314 36.18 27.46 26.34
C ASP A 314 35.08 26.41 26.00
N GLU A 315 34.09 26.19 26.89
CA GLU A 315 33.07 25.13 26.77
C GLU A 315 31.78 25.62 26.05
N LEU A 316 30.97 24.70 25.49
CA LEU A 316 29.70 25.05 24.84
C LEU A 316 28.58 25.13 25.87
N GLU A 317 28.44 26.30 26.48
CA GLU A 317 27.49 26.60 27.54
C GLU A 317 26.09 27.00 27.01
N ASP A 318 25.03 26.73 27.79
CA ASP A 318 23.72 27.37 27.65
C ASP A 318 23.72 28.82 28.19
N ALA A 319 22.55 29.47 28.26
CA ALA A 319 22.40 30.81 28.83
C ALA A 319 22.57 30.89 30.36
N ALA A 320 22.61 29.76 31.08
CA ALA A 320 22.78 29.66 32.53
C ALA A 320 24.22 29.27 32.95
N GLY A 321 25.07 28.86 32.00
CA GLY A 321 26.46 28.44 32.22
C GLY A 321 26.65 26.93 32.37
N ASN A 322 25.75 26.10 31.83
CA ASN A 322 25.86 24.63 31.89
C ASN A 322 26.42 24.05 30.57
N ASP A 323 27.37 23.11 30.66
CA ASP A 323 28.08 22.53 29.50
C ASP A 323 27.22 21.59 28.63
N LEU A 324 27.45 21.60 27.31
CA LEU A 324 26.88 20.62 26.37
C LEU A 324 27.42 19.20 26.62
N LEU A 325 26.60 18.40 27.32
CA LEU A 325 26.76 16.98 27.58
C LEU A 325 26.55 16.15 26.30
N ILE A 326 27.65 15.88 25.59
CA ILE A 326 27.65 15.02 24.41
C ILE A 326 27.56 13.53 24.82
N ALA A 327 26.66 12.79 24.19
CA ALA A 327 26.62 11.34 24.33
C ALA A 327 27.95 10.69 23.85
N PRO A 328 28.55 9.74 24.61
CA PRO A 328 29.81 9.07 24.25
C PRO A 328 29.80 8.25 22.93
N ASP A 329 28.65 8.15 22.27
CA ASP A 329 28.52 7.57 20.93
C ASP A 329 27.42 8.29 20.14
N LEU A 330 27.79 9.37 19.44
CA LEU A 330 26.91 10.12 18.53
C LEU A 330 26.27 9.24 17.44
N ASN A 331 26.82 8.06 17.13
CA ASN A 331 26.23 7.14 16.16
C ASN A 331 24.94 6.48 16.71
N GLY A 332 24.75 6.47 18.03
CA GLY A 332 23.52 6.06 18.71
C GLY A 332 22.39 7.08 18.65
N LEU A 333 22.67 8.31 18.20
CA LEU A 333 21.74 9.44 18.05
C LEU A 333 21.49 9.81 16.57
N LEU A 334 21.96 9.00 15.63
CA LEU A 334 21.94 9.33 14.21
C LEU A 334 20.58 9.00 13.58
N GLU A 335 19.68 9.98 13.59
CA GLU A 335 18.33 9.86 13.02
C GLU A 335 18.26 10.08 11.50
N GLY A 336 19.28 10.72 10.90
CA GLY A 336 19.24 11.10 9.49
C GLY A 336 20.57 10.93 8.75
N ILE A 337 20.50 10.38 7.53
CA ILE A 337 21.61 10.29 6.59
C ILE A 337 21.13 10.73 5.20
N THR A 338 21.53 11.93 4.77
CA THR A 338 21.25 12.45 3.42
C THR A 338 22.46 12.25 2.53
N VAL A 339 22.31 11.49 1.44
CA VAL A 339 23.37 11.24 0.46
C VAL A 339 23.00 11.93 -0.87
N ALA A 340 23.84 12.84 -1.34
CA ALA A 340 23.59 13.62 -2.56
C ALA A 340 23.57 12.77 -3.84
N ASP A 341 22.98 13.31 -4.92
CA ASP A 341 23.00 12.68 -6.25
C ASP A 341 24.43 12.35 -6.70
N GLY A 342 24.59 11.18 -7.32
CA GLY A 342 25.88 10.64 -7.76
C GLY A 342 26.85 10.21 -6.64
N ALA A 343 26.53 10.43 -5.36
CA ALA A 343 27.37 10.03 -4.24
C ALA A 343 27.00 8.64 -3.68
N THR A 344 27.93 8.04 -2.93
CA THR A 344 27.72 6.75 -2.26
C THR A 344 28.42 6.76 -0.90
N LEU A 345 27.70 6.36 0.15
CA LEU A 345 28.22 6.24 1.52
C LEU A 345 28.19 4.79 1.98
N ARG A 346 29.28 4.29 2.59
CA ARG A 346 29.32 2.98 3.26
C ARG A 346 29.32 3.14 4.77
N TYR A 347 28.15 3.07 5.40
CA TYR A 347 28.03 3.30 6.83
C TYR A 347 28.34 2.04 7.66
N GLY A 348 29.07 2.22 8.76
CA GLY A 348 29.75 1.16 9.50
C GLY A 348 28.88 0.30 10.43
N GLY A 349 27.60 0.66 10.60
CA GLY A 349 26.73 0.18 11.68
C GLY A 349 26.91 0.99 12.96
N GLY A 350 26.19 0.60 14.02
CA GLY A 350 26.16 1.33 15.31
C GLY A 350 24.89 2.15 15.55
N LEU A 351 23.92 2.12 14.62
CA LEU A 351 22.66 2.85 14.75
C LEU A 351 21.79 2.20 15.83
N GLY A 352 21.67 2.89 16.97
CA GLY A 352 21.05 2.39 18.22
C GLY A 352 19.87 3.23 18.68
N GLY A 353 19.58 3.19 19.99
CA GLY A 353 18.48 3.95 20.61
C GLY A 353 17.08 3.53 20.15
N ASP A 354 16.07 4.33 20.51
CA ASP A 354 14.67 4.17 20.09
C ASP A 354 14.32 5.01 18.85
N GLN A 355 15.31 5.71 18.27
CA GLN A 355 15.13 6.67 17.19
C GLN A 355 14.83 6.02 15.82
N GLN A 356 14.20 6.82 14.95
CA GLN A 356 14.02 6.51 13.53
C GLN A 356 15.33 6.79 12.78
N LEU A 357 15.67 5.96 11.78
CA LEU A 357 16.69 6.25 10.79
C LEU A 357 16.03 6.73 9.48
N THR A 358 16.47 7.86 8.94
CA THR A 358 15.89 8.51 7.76
C THR A 358 16.96 8.67 6.66
N LYS A 359 16.82 7.96 5.55
CA LYS A 359 17.71 8.06 4.37
C LYS A 359 17.18 9.08 3.36
N GLY A 360 17.75 10.29 3.39
CA GLY A 360 17.47 11.38 2.44
C GLY A 360 18.39 11.40 1.21
N GLY A 361 18.05 12.25 0.24
CA GLY A 361 18.85 12.53 -0.98
C GLY A 361 18.94 11.38 -1.99
N ASP A 362 19.28 11.68 -3.24
CA ASP A 362 19.18 10.72 -4.36
C ASP A 362 20.30 9.66 -4.42
N GLY A 363 21.36 9.80 -3.62
CA GLY A 363 22.52 8.88 -3.62
C GLY A 363 22.28 7.52 -2.94
N GLU A 364 23.31 6.67 -2.98
CA GLU A 364 23.30 5.32 -2.39
C GLU A 364 23.87 5.32 -0.96
N LEU A 365 23.07 4.89 0.02
CA LEU A 365 23.54 4.54 1.37
C LEU A 365 23.67 3.03 1.47
N ILE A 366 24.86 2.53 1.75
CA ILE A 366 25.16 1.11 1.96
C ILE A 366 25.40 0.88 3.44
N LEU A 367 24.47 0.20 4.12
CA LEU A 367 24.67 -0.22 5.52
C LEU A 367 25.53 -1.50 5.55
N THR A 368 26.60 -1.50 6.36
CA THR A 368 27.59 -2.59 6.37
C THR A 368 27.78 -3.27 7.74
N GLY A 369 27.49 -2.59 8.85
CA GLY A 369 27.43 -3.22 10.17
C GLY A 369 26.01 -3.60 10.60
N GLU A 370 25.88 -4.11 11.81
CA GLU A 370 24.60 -4.42 12.45
C GLU A 370 24.01 -3.14 13.09
N ASN A 371 22.68 -3.03 13.10
CA ASN A 371 21.95 -1.88 13.63
C ASN A 371 20.86 -2.35 14.58
N THR A 372 20.77 -1.71 15.75
CA THR A 372 19.92 -2.12 16.88
C THR A 372 18.85 -1.10 17.24
N HIS A 373 18.71 -0.02 16.47
CA HIS A 373 17.68 0.99 16.69
C HIS A 373 16.25 0.41 16.68
N SER A 374 15.40 0.98 17.54
CA SER A 374 14.04 0.53 17.83
C SER A 374 12.94 1.35 17.14
N GLY A 375 13.27 2.52 16.55
CA GLY A 375 12.41 3.27 15.63
C GLY A 375 12.43 2.72 14.19
N GLN A 376 11.75 3.38 13.26
CA GLN A 376 11.62 2.92 11.86
C GLN A 376 12.92 3.12 11.06
N THR A 377 13.08 2.37 9.97
CA THR A 377 13.98 2.71 8.85
C THR A 377 13.15 3.32 7.73
N ILE A 378 13.28 4.62 7.47
CA ILE A 378 12.61 5.31 6.37
C ILE A 378 13.63 5.61 5.27
N VAL A 379 13.26 5.35 4.02
CA VAL A 379 14.03 5.69 2.82
C VAL A 379 13.24 6.72 2.03
N GLU A 380 13.63 7.99 2.15
CA GLU A 380 12.95 9.12 1.51
C GLU A 380 13.44 9.40 0.10
N GLY A 381 14.73 9.17 -0.15
CA GLY A 381 15.34 9.39 -1.46
C GLY A 381 16.41 8.36 -1.81
N GLY A 382 16.68 8.25 -3.11
CA GLY A 382 17.78 7.44 -3.64
C GLY A 382 17.67 5.96 -3.31
N THR A 383 18.79 5.34 -2.94
CA THR A 383 18.87 3.91 -2.59
C THR A 383 19.38 3.69 -1.17
N LEU A 384 18.68 2.85 -0.41
CA LEU A 384 19.21 2.18 0.78
C LEU A 384 19.60 0.74 0.40
N ARG A 385 20.87 0.38 0.59
CA ARG A 385 21.42 -0.94 0.27
C ARG A 385 21.79 -1.72 1.51
N VAL A 386 21.32 -2.96 1.57
CA VAL A 386 21.61 -3.93 2.64
C VAL A 386 22.03 -5.28 2.08
N SER A 387 22.67 -6.06 2.95
CA SER A 387 23.17 -7.42 2.72
C SER A 387 22.72 -8.42 3.78
N HIS A 388 22.24 -7.94 4.94
CA HIS A 388 21.73 -8.73 6.06
C HIS A 388 20.47 -8.06 6.64
N ASP A 389 19.54 -8.84 7.19
CA ASP A 389 18.25 -8.33 7.70
C ASP A 389 18.41 -7.43 8.94
N ASN A 390 19.39 -7.70 9.81
CA ASN A 390 19.72 -6.90 11.00
C ASN A 390 20.46 -5.58 10.71
N GLN A 391 20.52 -5.17 9.44
CA GLN A 391 20.96 -3.83 9.04
C GLN A 391 19.79 -2.83 8.99
N LEU A 392 18.55 -3.34 9.07
CA LEU A 392 17.29 -2.57 9.03
C LEU A 392 16.69 -2.35 10.44
N GLY A 393 17.53 -2.36 11.48
CA GLY A 393 17.13 -2.21 12.90
C GLY A 393 16.50 -3.44 13.55
N ASN A 394 15.98 -3.28 14.76
CA ASN A 394 15.27 -4.32 15.52
C ASN A 394 13.84 -4.55 14.98
N THR A 395 13.20 -5.67 15.39
CA THR A 395 11.88 -6.11 14.88
C THR A 395 10.80 -6.25 15.95
N ASP A 396 11.04 -5.72 17.14
CA ASP A 396 10.34 -6.16 18.35
C ASP A 396 9.17 -5.25 18.74
N THR A 397 9.07 -4.06 18.12
CA THR A 397 8.26 -2.93 18.60
C THR A 397 7.07 -2.53 17.74
N GLY A 398 6.90 -3.03 16.50
CA GLY A 398 5.74 -2.61 15.69
C GLY A 398 5.64 -3.18 14.27
N ALA A 399 4.56 -2.78 13.58
CA ALA A 399 4.43 -2.92 12.13
C ALA A 399 5.28 -1.86 11.41
N ASP A 400 5.36 -1.96 10.07
CA ASP A 400 5.97 -0.95 9.19
C ASP A 400 7.38 -0.49 9.61
N ARG A 401 8.25 -1.40 10.09
CA ARG A 401 9.62 -1.05 10.52
C ARG A 401 10.47 -0.52 9.36
N VAL A 402 10.10 -0.82 8.11
CA VAL A 402 10.76 -0.29 6.91
C VAL A 402 9.75 0.40 6.02
N VAL A 403 9.95 1.70 5.80
CA VAL A 403 9.11 2.54 4.92
C VAL A 403 9.96 3.04 3.76
N VAL A 404 9.58 2.73 2.53
CA VAL A 404 10.23 3.26 1.32
C VAL A 404 9.27 4.23 0.63
N LYS A 405 9.70 5.48 0.46
CA LYS A 405 8.92 6.58 -0.12
C LYS A 405 8.87 6.51 -1.65
N ASN A 406 7.96 7.31 -2.23
CA ASN A 406 7.80 7.46 -3.68
C ASN A 406 9.16 7.65 -4.39
N GLY A 407 9.49 6.75 -5.32
CA GLY A 407 10.73 6.81 -6.11
C GLY A 407 11.99 6.29 -5.41
N ALA A 408 11.99 6.11 -4.09
CA ALA A 408 13.12 5.55 -3.35
C ALA A 408 13.22 4.02 -3.50
N THR A 409 14.41 3.47 -3.24
CA THR A 409 14.71 2.03 -3.41
C THR A 409 15.32 1.39 -2.16
N LEU A 410 14.76 0.26 -1.72
CA LEU A 410 15.44 -0.70 -0.85
C LEU A 410 16.11 -1.77 -1.73
N PHE A 411 17.44 -1.75 -1.80
CA PHE A 411 18.24 -2.71 -2.58
C PHE A 411 18.85 -3.79 -1.68
N ILE A 412 18.65 -5.05 -2.04
CA ILE A 412 19.15 -6.19 -1.27
C ILE A 412 20.17 -6.97 -2.11
N ASP A 413 21.42 -6.94 -1.64
CA ASP A 413 22.62 -7.35 -2.38
C ASP A 413 23.05 -8.81 -2.13
N GLU A 414 22.26 -9.57 -1.35
CA GLU A 414 22.60 -10.94 -0.97
C GLU A 414 21.35 -11.84 -0.82
N THR A 415 21.54 -13.15 -0.93
CA THR A 415 20.50 -14.17 -0.74
C THR A 415 20.22 -14.34 0.75
N LEU A 416 19.04 -13.89 1.20
CA LEU A 416 18.66 -13.87 2.60
C LEU A 416 17.16 -14.14 2.80
N THR A 417 16.77 -14.35 4.07
CA THR A 417 15.38 -14.31 4.50
C THR A 417 15.20 -13.06 5.36
N LEU A 418 14.30 -12.15 4.96
CA LEU A 418 13.90 -11.02 5.79
C LEU A 418 13.01 -11.53 6.95
N ASN A 419 13.21 -10.99 8.15
CA ASN A 419 12.42 -11.36 9.32
C ASN A 419 10.93 -11.04 9.07
N GLN A 420 10.03 -11.98 9.36
CA GLN A 420 8.60 -11.80 9.12
C GLN A 420 7.97 -10.60 9.87
N ASN A 421 8.57 -10.17 10.97
CA ASN A 421 8.14 -9.01 11.74
C ASN A 421 8.70 -7.68 11.18
N ARG A 422 9.47 -7.71 10.08
CA ARG A 422 10.10 -6.52 9.49
C ARG A 422 9.09 -5.46 9.05
N GLY A 423 7.90 -5.83 8.59
CA GLY A 423 6.81 -4.90 8.21
C GLY A 423 7.25 -3.89 7.15
N ILE A 424 6.98 -4.17 5.88
CA ILE A 424 7.50 -3.33 4.78
C ILE A 424 6.35 -2.53 4.18
N LYS A 425 6.44 -1.20 4.25
CA LYS A 425 5.57 -0.28 3.53
C LYS A 425 6.33 0.27 2.32
N LEU A 426 5.81 0.06 1.12
CA LEU A 426 6.32 0.64 -0.12
C LEU A 426 5.25 1.61 -0.64
N GLU A 427 5.51 2.91 -0.60
CA GLU A 427 4.59 3.88 -1.15
C GLU A 427 4.53 3.79 -2.69
N SER A 428 3.53 4.41 -3.32
CA SER A 428 3.35 4.39 -4.78
C SER A 428 4.68 4.67 -5.52
N GLY A 429 5.10 3.78 -6.42
CA GLY A 429 6.36 3.90 -7.17
C GLY A 429 7.65 3.67 -6.36
N ALA A 430 7.58 3.34 -5.07
CA ALA A 430 8.73 2.90 -4.28
C ALA A 430 9.18 1.49 -4.70
N ALA A 431 10.48 1.20 -4.64
CA ALA A 431 11.05 -0.06 -5.13
C ALA A 431 11.64 -0.94 -4.02
N ILE A 432 11.39 -2.25 -4.14
CA ILE A 432 12.23 -3.30 -3.54
C ILE A 432 13.03 -3.98 -4.66
N ALA A 433 14.35 -3.87 -4.58
CA ALA A 433 15.28 -4.37 -5.58
C ALA A 433 16.11 -5.55 -5.04
N VAL A 434 16.34 -6.56 -5.89
CA VAL A 434 17.16 -7.73 -5.55
C VAL A 434 18.28 -7.90 -6.57
N ALA A 435 19.53 -8.02 -6.11
CA ALA A 435 20.69 -8.15 -6.98
C ALA A 435 20.68 -9.43 -7.84
N ASP A 436 21.41 -9.39 -8.97
CA ASP A 436 21.48 -10.51 -9.92
C ASP A 436 21.99 -11.81 -9.25
N GLY A 437 21.36 -12.92 -9.62
CA GLY A 437 21.63 -14.24 -9.05
C GLY A 437 21.29 -14.42 -7.57
N LYS A 438 20.64 -13.45 -6.90
CA LYS A 438 20.21 -13.55 -5.50
C LYS A 438 18.72 -13.87 -5.36
N THR A 439 18.34 -14.48 -4.23
CA THR A 439 16.94 -14.68 -3.82
C THR A 439 16.69 -14.08 -2.44
N VAL A 440 15.73 -13.17 -2.31
CA VAL A 440 15.21 -12.67 -1.04
C VAL A 440 13.89 -13.38 -0.73
N SER A 441 13.82 -14.09 0.38
CA SER A 441 12.57 -14.68 0.89
C SER A 441 11.97 -13.81 1.99
N TYR A 442 10.65 -13.59 1.95
CA TYR A 442 9.95 -12.81 2.98
C TYR A 442 8.60 -13.43 3.34
N ASN A 443 8.40 -13.59 4.66
CA ASN A 443 7.21 -14.17 5.27
C ASN A 443 6.39 -13.16 6.10
N GLY A 444 6.74 -11.88 6.03
CA GLY A 444 5.92 -10.80 6.58
C GLY A 444 4.91 -10.26 5.55
N LYS A 445 4.43 -9.03 5.77
CA LYS A 445 3.57 -8.32 4.82
C LYS A 445 4.33 -7.18 4.13
N ILE A 446 4.08 -7.00 2.84
CA ILE A 446 4.39 -5.79 2.06
C ILE A 446 3.07 -5.06 1.79
N ILE A 447 2.94 -3.82 2.27
CA ILE A 447 1.77 -2.96 2.04
C ILE A 447 2.13 -1.73 1.20
N GLY A 448 1.11 -1.10 0.60
CA GLY A 448 1.22 0.20 -0.07
C GLY A 448 0.21 1.21 0.48
N ASP A 449 0.11 2.38 -0.18
CA ASP A 449 -0.70 3.52 0.28
C ASP A 449 -1.66 4.07 -0.80
N SER A 450 -1.20 4.24 -2.04
CA SER A 450 -1.88 5.05 -3.06
C SER A 450 -1.61 4.63 -4.51
N GLY A 451 -0.81 3.60 -4.75
CA GLY A 451 -0.49 3.09 -6.07
C GLY A 451 0.54 1.95 -6.06
N PRO A 452 0.88 1.38 -7.23
CA PRO A 452 1.68 0.17 -7.31
C PRO A 452 3.13 0.40 -6.89
N ALA A 453 3.66 -0.49 -6.04
CA ALA A 453 5.08 -0.56 -5.72
C ALA A 453 5.84 -1.35 -6.80
N ILE A 454 7.18 -1.27 -6.79
CA ILE A 454 8.04 -1.84 -7.83
C ILE A 454 8.88 -3.00 -7.27
N LYS A 455 8.88 -4.14 -7.95
CA LYS A 455 9.93 -5.18 -7.83
C LYS A 455 10.97 -4.93 -8.94
N ALA A 456 12.14 -4.42 -8.53
CA ALA A 456 13.27 -4.12 -9.40
C ALA A 456 14.45 -5.09 -9.19
N GLY A 457 15.53 -4.93 -9.96
CA GLY A 457 16.72 -5.79 -9.92
C GLY A 457 16.50 -7.19 -10.50
N ALA A 458 17.51 -7.73 -11.18
CA ALA A 458 17.43 -9.02 -11.86
C ALA A 458 17.18 -10.25 -10.95
N GLY A 459 17.34 -10.13 -9.63
CA GLY A 459 17.12 -11.22 -8.68
C GLY A 459 15.67 -11.59 -8.39
N GLU A 460 15.48 -12.60 -7.55
CA GLU A 460 14.18 -13.12 -7.10
C GLU A 460 13.72 -12.48 -5.79
N LEU A 461 12.53 -11.89 -5.77
CA LEU A 461 11.78 -11.65 -4.53
C LEU A 461 10.74 -12.77 -4.37
N LYS A 462 10.71 -13.40 -3.19
CA LYS A 462 9.89 -14.58 -2.92
C LYS A 462 8.97 -14.39 -1.71
N LEU A 463 7.67 -14.37 -1.98
CA LEU A 463 6.61 -14.17 -1.00
C LEU A 463 6.05 -15.52 -0.52
N THR A 464 6.14 -15.77 0.78
CA THR A 464 5.62 -17.00 1.40
C THR A 464 4.34 -16.79 2.23
N ASN A 465 3.97 -15.53 2.50
CA ASN A 465 2.80 -15.10 3.29
C ASN A 465 1.74 -14.41 2.40
N PRO A 466 0.43 -14.50 2.69
CA PRO A 466 -0.63 -13.85 1.91
C PRO A 466 -0.74 -12.32 2.01
N GLY A 467 -1.44 -11.73 1.03
CA GLY A 467 -2.02 -10.38 1.10
C GLY A 467 -1.04 -9.22 0.86
N ASN A 468 -0.01 -9.43 0.06
CA ASN A 468 0.97 -8.38 -0.27
C ASN A 468 0.50 -7.52 -1.46
N PHE A 469 0.98 -6.28 -1.52
CA PHE A 469 0.78 -5.38 -2.69
C PHE A 469 -0.70 -5.10 -3.02
N SER A 470 -1.50 -4.70 -2.04
CA SER A 470 -2.93 -4.35 -2.23
C SER A 470 -3.16 -3.29 -3.32
N GLU A 471 -2.30 -2.27 -3.37
CA GLU A 471 -2.37 -1.18 -4.35
C GLU A 471 -1.73 -1.55 -5.71
N GLY A 472 -1.35 -2.82 -5.88
CA GLY A 472 -0.70 -3.36 -7.07
C GLY A 472 0.82 -3.47 -6.98
N VAL A 473 1.40 -4.13 -7.98
CA VAL A 473 2.86 -4.29 -8.12
C VAL A 473 3.28 -4.29 -9.59
N LYS A 474 4.33 -3.53 -9.90
CA LYS A 474 5.07 -3.66 -11.16
C LYS A 474 6.30 -4.53 -10.94
N VAL A 475 6.36 -5.69 -11.59
CA VAL A 475 7.59 -6.46 -11.75
C VAL A 475 8.36 -5.82 -12.91
N ASP A 476 9.35 -5.00 -12.59
CA ASP A 476 10.17 -4.26 -13.56
C ASP A 476 11.35 -5.12 -14.04
N GLU A 477 11.99 -5.84 -13.11
CA GLU A 477 13.08 -6.76 -13.41
C GLU A 477 13.03 -8.05 -12.57
N GLY A 478 13.72 -9.07 -13.06
CA GLY A 478 13.95 -10.33 -12.33
C GLY A 478 12.70 -11.16 -12.14
N ARG A 479 12.58 -11.81 -10.97
CA ARG A 479 11.47 -12.72 -10.65
C ARG A 479 10.69 -12.25 -9.41
N LEU A 480 9.38 -12.32 -9.47
CA LEU A 480 8.49 -12.25 -8.31
C LEU A 480 7.83 -13.62 -8.12
N THR A 481 8.27 -14.37 -7.11
CA THR A 481 7.81 -15.74 -6.81
C THR A 481 6.76 -15.74 -5.71
N VAL A 482 5.61 -16.35 -5.98
CA VAL A 482 4.46 -16.41 -5.07
C VAL A 482 4.20 -17.85 -4.65
N THR A 483 4.52 -18.19 -3.39
CA THR A 483 4.35 -19.56 -2.87
C THR A 483 3.19 -19.72 -1.89
N HIS A 484 2.24 -18.78 -1.85
CA HIS A 484 0.99 -18.88 -1.10
C HIS A 484 -0.22 -18.67 -2.01
N GLY A 485 -1.37 -19.30 -1.71
CA GLY A 485 -2.57 -19.27 -2.57
C GLY A 485 -3.35 -17.95 -2.61
N SER A 486 -2.76 -16.88 -2.08
CA SER A 486 -3.23 -15.49 -2.07
C SER A 486 -2.03 -14.59 -1.71
N GLY A 487 -0.84 -14.89 -2.27
CA GLY A 487 0.41 -14.22 -1.89
C GLY A 487 0.43 -12.75 -2.30
N LEU A 488 -0.09 -12.45 -3.49
CA LEU A 488 -0.58 -11.10 -3.80
C LEU A 488 -2.01 -10.95 -3.27
N ASP A 489 -2.40 -9.73 -2.93
CA ASP A 489 -3.80 -9.42 -2.62
C ASP A 489 -4.69 -9.60 -3.86
N ASN A 490 -5.97 -9.90 -3.63
CA ASN A 490 -6.95 -10.03 -4.72
C ASN A 490 -7.23 -8.68 -5.41
N ALA A 491 -7.03 -7.55 -4.71
CA ALA A 491 -7.15 -6.21 -5.27
C ALA A 491 -5.94 -5.77 -6.12
N ALA A 492 -4.83 -6.52 -6.09
CA ALA A 492 -3.59 -6.12 -6.75
C ALA A 492 -3.76 -6.04 -8.28
N SER A 493 -3.45 -4.89 -8.86
CA SER A 493 -3.16 -4.76 -10.29
C SER A 493 -1.68 -5.10 -10.53
N VAL A 494 -1.39 -5.99 -11.47
CA VAL A 494 -0.03 -6.51 -11.69
C VAL A 494 0.46 -6.18 -13.10
N GLU A 495 1.54 -5.42 -13.17
CA GLU A 495 2.29 -5.21 -14.41
C GLU A 495 3.55 -6.10 -14.41
N VAL A 496 3.77 -6.88 -15.48
CA VAL A 496 5.00 -7.68 -15.65
C VAL A 496 5.76 -7.16 -16.87
N SER A 497 6.91 -6.56 -16.65
CA SER A 497 7.71 -5.87 -17.68
C SER A 497 8.43 -6.86 -18.59
N ALA A 498 8.80 -6.42 -19.80
CA ALA A 498 9.43 -7.29 -20.80
C ALA A 498 10.75 -7.90 -20.27
N GLY A 499 10.81 -9.22 -20.18
CA GLY A 499 11.94 -9.98 -19.61
C GLY A 499 11.87 -10.23 -18.09
N ALA A 500 10.92 -9.62 -17.37
CA ALA A 500 10.61 -9.95 -15.99
C ALA A 500 9.62 -11.13 -15.90
N VAL A 501 9.59 -11.81 -14.75
CA VAL A 501 8.78 -13.02 -14.54
C VAL A 501 7.96 -12.96 -13.25
N LEU A 502 6.65 -13.25 -13.36
CA LEU A 502 5.77 -13.55 -12.24
C LEU A 502 5.60 -15.08 -12.13
N ASP A 503 6.06 -15.66 -11.02
CA ASP A 503 5.97 -17.10 -10.76
C ASP A 503 4.83 -17.41 -9.78
N LEU A 504 3.79 -18.05 -10.32
CA LEU A 504 2.61 -18.54 -9.62
C LEU A 504 2.58 -20.08 -9.59
N THR A 505 3.69 -20.76 -9.90
CA THR A 505 3.73 -22.23 -10.00
C THR A 505 3.47 -22.94 -8.66
N GLY A 506 3.65 -22.20 -7.55
CA GLY A 506 3.44 -22.65 -6.18
C GLY A 506 1.97 -22.89 -5.80
N ASN A 507 1.03 -22.04 -6.22
CA ASN A 507 -0.39 -22.10 -5.86
C ASN A 507 -1.29 -21.36 -6.88
N ASN A 508 -2.60 -21.50 -6.77
CA ASN A 508 -3.53 -20.61 -7.48
C ASN A 508 -3.43 -19.18 -6.92
N GLN A 509 -3.69 -18.17 -7.73
CA GLN A 509 -3.65 -16.75 -7.33
C GLN A 509 -4.77 -15.98 -8.02
N THR A 510 -5.40 -15.06 -7.29
CA THR A 510 -6.37 -14.08 -7.83
C THR A 510 -5.74 -12.70 -7.82
N ILE A 511 -5.94 -11.91 -8.87
CA ILE A 511 -5.50 -10.52 -8.99
C ILE A 511 -6.59 -9.68 -9.67
N ALA A 512 -6.56 -8.36 -9.50
CA ALA A 512 -7.56 -7.46 -10.09
C ALA A 512 -7.27 -7.16 -11.57
N GLY A 513 -6.01 -7.08 -11.97
CA GLY A 513 -5.63 -6.74 -13.35
C GLY A 513 -4.25 -7.29 -13.72
N LEU A 514 -4.04 -7.54 -15.01
CA LEU A 514 -2.77 -8.01 -15.57
C LEU A 514 -2.39 -7.16 -16.79
N THR A 515 -1.19 -6.59 -16.78
CA THR A 515 -0.63 -5.75 -17.85
C THR A 515 0.86 -6.03 -18.09
N GLY A 516 1.42 -5.47 -19.16
CA GLY A 516 2.85 -5.58 -19.50
C GLY A 516 3.14 -6.63 -20.57
N ALA A 517 4.41 -7.06 -20.64
CA ALA A 517 4.98 -7.88 -21.71
C ALA A 517 6.03 -8.92 -21.25
N GLY A 518 6.09 -9.22 -19.94
CA GLY A 518 6.93 -10.28 -19.37
C GLY A 518 6.29 -11.66 -19.40
N THR A 519 6.73 -12.56 -18.53
CA THR A 519 6.22 -13.94 -18.47
C THR A 519 5.47 -14.20 -17.17
N VAL A 520 4.33 -14.90 -17.24
CA VAL A 520 3.61 -15.43 -16.07
C VAL A 520 3.68 -16.95 -16.09
N GLU A 521 4.39 -17.54 -15.12
CA GLU A 521 4.50 -18.99 -14.96
C GLU A 521 3.41 -19.52 -14.02
N ILE A 522 2.44 -20.27 -14.55
CA ILE A 522 1.35 -20.86 -13.75
C ILE A 522 1.51 -22.37 -13.52
N ALA A 523 2.39 -23.06 -14.25
CA ALA A 523 2.53 -24.52 -14.22
C ALA A 523 1.16 -25.24 -14.28
N THR A 524 0.73 -25.90 -13.20
CA THR A 524 -0.55 -26.63 -13.10
C THR A 524 -1.64 -25.86 -12.34
N ARG A 525 -1.46 -24.55 -12.12
CA ARG A 525 -2.30 -23.72 -11.24
C ARG A 525 -3.34 -22.91 -12.00
N ILE A 526 -4.24 -22.29 -11.26
CA ILE A 526 -5.24 -21.35 -11.77
C ILE A 526 -4.77 -19.93 -11.46
N LEU A 527 -4.58 -19.13 -12.51
CA LEU A 527 -4.57 -17.67 -12.39
C LEU A 527 -6.00 -17.17 -12.59
N THR A 528 -6.50 -16.39 -11.64
CA THR A 528 -7.76 -15.68 -11.77
C THR A 528 -7.49 -14.18 -11.91
N VAL A 529 -8.10 -13.55 -12.91
CA VAL A 529 -8.11 -12.09 -13.09
C VAL A 529 -9.56 -11.61 -12.93
N THR A 530 -9.87 -11.00 -11.78
CA THR A 530 -11.22 -10.57 -11.41
C THR A 530 -11.29 -9.05 -11.44
N ARG A 531 -11.85 -8.45 -12.50
CA ARG A 531 -11.89 -6.99 -12.65
C ARG A 531 -13.31 -6.45 -12.71
N SER A 532 -13.66 -5.66 -11.70
CA SER A 532 -15.04 -5.25 -11.35
C SER A 532 -15.36 -3.77 -11.66
N ASP A 533 -14.42 -3.03 -12.24
CA ASP A 533 -14.51 -1.60 -12.55
C ASP A 533 -15.08 -1.28 -13.95
N GLY A 534 -15.29 -2.28 -14.80
CA GLY A 534 -15.72 -2.13 -16.19
C GLY A 534 -14.65 -1.61 -17.16
N GLY A 535 -13.39 -1.47 -16.74
CA GLY A 535 -12.29 -0.98 -17.60
C GLY A 535 -11.75 -2.02 -18.60
N SER A 536 -10.61 -1.74 -19.21
CA SER A 536 -9.86 -2.65 -20.09
C SER A 536 -8.38 -2.75 -19.70
N THR A 537 -7.80 -3.95 -19.77
CA THR A 537 -6.39 -4.24 -19.46
C THR A 537 -5.79 -5.13 -20.55
N THR A 538 -4.58 -4.82 -21.02
CA THR A 538 -3.90 -5.58 -22.07
C THR A 538 -2.62 -6.21 -21.56
N PHE A 539 -2.49 -7.53 -21.71
CA PHE A 539 -1.26 -8.27 -21.46
C PHE A 539 -0.67 -8.76 -22.79
N ALA A 540 0.49 -8.23 -23.15
CA ALA A 540 1.23 -8.57 -24.37
C ALA A 540 2.36 -9.59 -24.12
N GLY A 541 2.42 -10.15 -22.91
CA GLY A 541 3.40 -11.16 -22.50
C GLY A 541 2.85 -12.58 -22.56
N ASP A 542 3.69 -13.54 -22.17
CA ASP A 542 3.38 -14.98 -22.26
C ASP A 542 2.85 -15.55 -20.94
N ILE A 543 1.83 -16.41 -20.99
CA ILE A 543 1.29 -17.16 -19.84
C ILE A 543 1.56 -18.65 -20.05
N VAL A 544 2.50 -19.22 -19.29
CA VAL A 544 3.04 -20.57 -19.52
C VAL A 544 2.68 -21.55 -18.41
N GLY A 545 2.19 -22.75 -18.78
CA GLY A 545 1.90 -23.79 -17.78
C GLY A 545 1.34 -25.12 -18.30
N THR A 546 1.92 -26.23 -17.86
CA THR A 546 1.41 -27.58 -18.13
C THR A 546 0.07 -27.82 -17.43
N SER A 547 -1.02 -27.85 -18.18
CA SER A 547 -2.41 -27.99 -17.68
C SER A 547 -2.88 -26.87 -16.73
N GLY A 548 -2.15 -25.75 -16.67
CA GLY A 548 -2.57 -24.54 -15.97
C GLY A 548 -3.83 -23.92 -16.59
N GLN A 549 -4.49 -23.03 -15.84
CA GLN A 549 -5.78 -22.45 -16.20
C GLN A 549 -5.79 -20.94 -15.99
N LEU A 550 -6.57 -20.24 -16.81
CA LEU A 550 -6.91 -18.84 -16.64
C LEU A 550 -8.42 -18.74 -16.32
N SER A 551 -8.80 -17.89 -15.38
CA SER A 551 -10.19 -17.54 -15.10
C SER A 551 -10.33 -16.01 -15.20
N VAL A 552 -11.22 -15.53 -16.08
CA VAL A 552 -11.49 -14.10 -16.29
C VAL A 552 -12.88 -13.79 -15.74
N GLU A 553 -12.96 -12.87 -14.78
CA GLU A 553 -14.13 -12.69 -13.89
C GLU A 553 -14.46 -11.20 -13.67
N GLY A 554 -15.68 -10.89 -13.24
CA GLY A 554 -16.18 -9.52 -13.09
C GLY A 554 -16.86 -8.95 -14.34
N ASN A 555 -16.50 -7.73 -14.75
CA ASN A 555 -17.21 -6.97 -15.79
C ASN A 555 -16.30 -6.21 -16.77
N GLY A 556 -14.98 -6.34 -16.65
CA GLY A 556 -14.01 -5.71 -17.55
C GLY A 556 -13.52 -6.62 -18.69
N THR A 557 -12.79 -6.01 -19.63
CA THR A 557 -12.11 -6.72 -20.73
C THR A 557 -10.63 -7.01 -20.41
N LEU A 558 -10.23 -8.27 -20.41
CA LEU A 558 -8.81 -8.67 -20.49
C LEU A 558 -8.47 -8.95 -21.96
N THR A 559 -7.58 -8.15 -22.54
CA THR A 559 -7.04 -8.38 -23.88
C THR A 559 -5.72 -9.13 -23.77
N LEU A 560 -5.63 -10.34 -24.32
CA LEU A 560 -4.37 -11.10 -24.42
C LEU A 560 -3.76 -10.93 -25.81
N ALA A 561 -2.53 -10.43 -25.87
CA ALA A 561 -1.77 -10.17 -27.10
C ALA A 561 -0.41 -10.90 -27.19
N GLY A 562 0.06 -11.52 -26.10
CA GLY A 562 1.15 -12.51 -26.11
C GLY A 562 0.61 -13.96 -26.01
N SER A 563 1.48 -14.96 -25.89
CA SER A 563 1.09 -16.37 -25.99
C SER A 563 0.55 -16.95 -24.67
N ALA A 564 -0.66 -17.50 -24.70
CA ALA A 564 -1.26 -18.27 -23.63
C ALA A 564 -1.02 -19.78 -23.89
N ASP A 565 0.23 -20.19 -23.70
CA ASP A 565 0.77 -21.53 -23.97
C ASP A 565 0.20 -22.66 -23.09
N TYR A 566 -0.64 -22.34 -22.09
CA TYR A 566 -1.18 -23.34 -21.17
C TYR A 566 -2.21 -24.29 -21.81
N THR A 567 -2.12 -25.58 -21.48
CA THR A 567 -2.96 -26.64 -22.08
C THR A 567 -4.24 -26.94 -21.31
N GLY A 568 -4.54 -26.20 -20.24
CA GLY A 568 -5.77 -26.37 -19.47
C GLY A 568 -6.94 -25.58 -20.05
N ARG A 569 -7.79 -25.09 -19.15
CA ARG A 569 -9.01 -24.35 -19.49
C ARG A 569 -8.81 -22.85 -19.29
N THR A 570 -9.28 -22.08 -20.27
CA THR A 570 -9.61 -20.67 -20.18
C THR A 570 -11.09 -20.53 -19.80
N GLY A 571 -11.37 -20.07 -18.59
CA GLY A 571 -12.72 -19.83 -18.08
C GLY A 571 -13.10 -18.35 -18.17
N ILE A 572 -14.34 -18.05 -18.54
CA ILE A 572 -14.88 -16.68 -18.60
C ILE A 572 -16.20 -16.67 -17.81
N LYS A 573 -16.34 -15.74 -16.87
CA LYS A 573 -17.45 -15.68 -15.88
C LYS A 573 -18.14 -14.32 -15.85
N ASP A 574 -19.16 -14.23 -15.01
CA ASP A 574 -19.91 -13.01 -14.69
C ASP A 574 -20.41 -12.28 -15.95
N THR A 575 -19.85 -11.12 -16.27
CA THR A 575 -20.02 -10.37 -17.53
C THR A 575 -18.67 -9.99 -18.13
N ALA A 576 -17.59 -10.67 -17.76
CA ALA A 576 -16.23 -10.34 -18.19
C ALA A 576 -16.00 -10.71 -19.66
N THR A 577 -15.11 -9.96 -20.31
CA THR A 577 -14.71 -10.23 -21.70
C THR A 577 -13.25 -10.69 -21.74
N LEU A 578 -13.00 -11.83 -22.36
CA LEU A 578 -11.66 -12.19 -22.82
C LEU A 578 -11.57 -11.83 -24.30
N GLN A 579 -10.69 -10.88 -24.63
CA GLN A 579 -10.44 -10.41 -25.99
C GLN A 579 -9.08 -10.91 -26.49
N LEU A 580 -9.01 -11.25 -27.78
CA LEU A 580 -7.74 -11.54 -28.45
C LEU A 580 -7.13 -10.26 -29.05
N GLY A 581 -5.82 -10.10 -28.93
CA GLY A 581 -5.02 -9.06 -29.57
C GLY A 581 -4.00 -9.56 -30.59
N ALA A 582 -3.95 -10.88 -30.84
CA ALA A 582 -3.10 -11.52 -31.84
C ALA A 582 -3.71 -12.86 -32.33
N ASP A 583 -3.18 -13.39 -33.43
CA ASP A 583 -3.54 -14.72 -33.95
C ASP A 583 -2.95 -15.83 -33.06
N GLN A 584 -3.76 -16.86 -32.76
CA GLN A 584 -3.41 -18.06 -31.99
C GLN A 584 -2.82 -17.78 -30.60
N VAL A 585 -3.35 -16.76 -29.92
CA VAL A 585 -3.04 -16.42 -28.53
C VAL A 585 -3.26 -17.60 -27.59
N LEU A 586 -4.43 -18.28 -27.64
CA LEU A 586 -4.66 -19.47 -26.82
C LEU A 586 -4.00 -20.70 -27.47
N ASN A 587 -3.35 -21.55 -26.68
CA ASN A 587 -2.80 -22.82 -27.15
C ASN A 587 -3.89 -23.67 -27.84
N PRO A 588 -3.71 -24.17 -29.07
CA PRO A 588 -4.71 -25.00 -29.77
C PRO A 588 -5.17 -26.28 -29.04
N ALA A 589 -4.42 -26.76 -28.04
CA ALA A 589 -4.81 -27.88 -27.18
C ALA A 589 -5.75 -27.50 -26.01
N SER A 590 -5.87 -26.20 -25.70
CA SER A 590 -6.65 -25.64 -24.59
C SER A 590 -8.18 -25.75 -24.79
N GLN A 591 -8.91 -25.53 -23.71
CA GLN A 591 -10.38 -25.52 -23.67
C GLN A 591 -10.91 -24.13 -23.31
N VAL A 592 -11.94 -23.63 -24.00
CA VAL A 592 -12.64 -22.40 -23.59
C VAL A 592 -13.99 -22.78 -22.96
N HIS A 593 -14.31 -22.22 -21.80
CA HIS A 593 -15.61 -22.42 -21.14
C HIS A 593 -16.22 -21.09 -20.67
N LEU A 594 -17.47 -20.82 -21.04
CA LEU A 594 -18.22 -19.64 -20.64
C LEU A 594 -19.28 -20.02 -19.58
N PHE A 595 -19.08 -19.58 -18.34
CA PHE A 595 -19.86 -20.02 -17.18
C PHE A 595 -21.19 -19.26 -17.02
N ASP A 596 -21.14 -17.93 -17.15
CA ASP A 596 -22.23 -16.98 -16.93
C ASP A 596 -22.44 -16.12 -18.20
N SER A 597 -22.75 -14.83 -18.10
CA SER A 597 -22.85 -13.91 -19.26
C SER A 597 -21.48 -13.45 -19.81
N GLY A 598 -20.44 -14.27 -19.65
CA GLY A 598 -19.09 -13.98 -20.13
C GLY A 598 -19.03 -13.91 -21.66
N THR A 599 -18.08 -13.14 -22.18
CA THR A 599 -17.85 -12.96 -23.62
C THR A 599 -16.45 -13.40 -24.03
N PHE A 600 -16.37 -14.23 -25.07
CA PHE A 600 -15.12 -14.53 -25.77
C PHE A 600 -15.08 -13.74 -27.08
N ASP A 601 -14.24 -12.71 -27.15
CA ASP A 601 -14.11 -11.83 -28.31
C ASP A 601 -12.84 -12.18 -29.11
N VAL A 602 -13.06 -12.76 -30.29
CA VAL A 602 -12.00 -13.14 -31.24
C VAL A 602 -11.43 -11.91 -31.96
N ASN A 603 -12.14 -10.77 -31.96
CA ASN A 603 -11.63 -9.45 -32.37
C ASN A 603 -10.95 -9.42 -33.76
N GLY A 604 -11.45 -10.22 -34.71
CA GLY A 604 -10.88 -10.31 -36.07
C GLY A 604 -9.67 -11.23 -36.22
N HIS A 605 -9.18 -11.85 -35.15
CA HIS A 605 -8.03 -12.76 -35.18
C HIS A 605 -8.38 -14.18 -35.62
N ARG A 606 -7.35 -14.98 -35.92
CA ARG A 606 -7.47 -16.44 -36.07
C ARG A 606 -7.19 -17.13 -34.74
N GLN A 607 -8.12 -17.93 -34.24
CA GLN A 607 -7.93 -18.77 -33.07
C GLN A 607 -8.34 -20.21 -33.34
N ILE A 608 -7.59 -21.16 -32.76
CA ILE A 608 -7.92 -22.59 -32.75
C ILE A 608 -8.08 -23.03 -31.29
N VAL A 609 -9.12 -23.80 -30.95
CA VAL A 609 -9.30 -24.39 -29.62
C VAL A 609 -9.70 -25.86 -29.72
N ASN A 610 -9.24 -26.70 -28.79
CA ASN A 610 -9.55 -28.14 -28.78
C ASN A 610 -11.00 -28.40 -28.34
N GLU A 611 -11.53 -27.54 -27.46
CA GLU A 611 -12.88 -27.63 -26.92
C GLU A 611 -13.50 -26.23 -26.70
N LEU A 612 -14.80 -26.10 -26.97
CA LEU A 612 -15.64 -24.97 -26.55
C LEU A 612 -16.90 -25.53 -25.88
N ASP A 613 -17.29 -24.95 -24.75
CA ASP A 613 -18.36 -25.43 -23.88
C ASP A 613 -18.98 -24.23 -23.12
N SER A 614 -20.26 -24.26 -22.75
CA SER A 614 -20.83 -23.20 -21.90
C SER A 614 -22.01 -23.65 -21.05
N GLY A 615 -22.28 -22.92 -19.96
CA GLY A 615 -23.33 -23.26 -19.00
C GLY A 615 -24.72 -22.73 -19.30
N ASN A 616 -24.85 -21.69 -20.14
CA ASN A 616 -26.06 -20.86 -20.25
C ASN A 616 -26.14 -20.10 -21.59
N ASN A 617 -27.30 -19.51 -21.88
CA ASN A 617 -27.60 -18.78 -23.11
C ASN A 617 -27.49 -17.24 -23.06
N THR A 618 -26.85 -16.69 -22.03
CA THR A 618 -26.49 -15.26 -21.93
C THR A 618 -24.99 -15.01 -22.17
N SER A 619 -24.17 -16.06 -22.29
CA SER A 619 -22.78 -15.98 -22.78
C SER A 619 -22.70 -15.69 -24.29
N THR A 620 -21.60 -15.04 -24.71
CA THR A 620 -21.38 -14.62 -26.11
C THR A 620 -20.02 -15.09 -26.64
N VAL A 621 -19.98 -15.47 -27.91
CA VAL A 621 -18.74 -15.64 -28.70
C VAL A 621 -18.80 -14.66 -29.87
N ASP A 622 -18.03 -13.58 -29.79
CA ASP A 622 -17.95 -12.59 -30.87
C ASP A 622 -16.81 -12.96 -31.82
N LEU A 623 -17.10 -13.07 -33.12
CA LEU A 623 -16.10 -13.37 -34.14
C LEU A 623 -15.35 -12.12 -34.64
N GLY A 624 -15.81 -10.91 -34.31
CA GLY A 624 -15.19 -9.65 -34.72
C GLY A 624 -16.14 -8.72 -35.50
N GLN A 625 -15.58 -7.72 -36.17
CA GLN A 625 -16.34 -6.60 -36.73
C GLN A 625 -16.33 -6.59 -38.26
N SER A 626 -17.27 -5.85 -38.88
CA SER A 626 -17.29 -5.68 -40.34
C SER A 626 -16.00 -5.02 -40.82
N GLY A 627 -15.23 -5.73 -41.66
CA GLY A 627 -13.88 -5.32 -42.10
C GLY A 627 -12.72 -5.79 -41.22
N ASN A 628 -13.00 -6.34 -40.04
CA ASN A 628 -12.04 -7.03 -39.15
C ASN A 628 -12.67 -8.36 -38.67
N ALA A 629 -12.88 -9.27 -39.62
CA ALA A 629 -13.67 -10.49 -39.42
C ALA A 629 -12.78 -11.69 -39.07
N GLY A 630 -13.06 -12.34 -37.94
CA GLY A 630 -12.18 -13.36 -37.36
C GLY A 630 -12.38 -14.76 -37.92
N HIS A 631 -11.63 -15.71 -37.37
CA HIS A 631 -11.71 -17.13 -37.71
C HIS A 631 -11.52 -17.96 -36.44
N LEU A 632 -12.59 -18.61 -35.99
CA LEU A 632 -12.58 -19.50 -34.83
C LEU A 632 -12.72 -20.95 -35.28
N GLU A 633 -11.66 -21.73 -35.15
CA GLU A 633 -11.67 -23.17 -35.37
C GLU A 633 -11.79 -23.94 -34.05
N ILE A 634 -12.75 -24.86 -33.98
CA ILE A 634 -13.06 -25.62 -32.77
C ILE A 634 -12.97 -27.12 -33.06
N GLY A 635 -12.00 -27.77 -32.44
CA GLY A 635 -12.11 -29.20 -32.13
C GLY A 635 -10.88 -30.08 -32.40
N ALA A 636 -10.57 -30.89 -31.39
CA ALA A 636 -10.29 -32.30 -31.62
C ALA A 636 -11.20 -33.19 -30.74
N SER A 637 -11.47 -32.77 -29.50
CA SER A 637 -12.08 -33.59 -28.45
C SER A 637 -13.57 -33.31 -28.18
N ASN A 638 -14.25 -32.54 -29.03
CA ASN A 638 -15.65 -32.08 -28.90
C ASN A 638 -16.73 -33.21 -28.91
N SER A 639 -16.61 -34.26 -28.11
CA SER A 639 -17.53 -35.41 -28.12
C SER A 639 -18.75 -35.18 -27.24
N GLY A 640 -19.75 -34.45 -27.75
CA GLY A 640 -21.02 -34.22 -27.03
C GLY A 640 -20.96 -33.04 -26.07
N LYS A 641 -20.29 -31.97 -26.49
CA LYS A 641 -20.21 -30.69 -25.78
C LYS A 641 -21.38 -29.78 -26.17
N SER A 642 -21.82 -28.97 -25.21
CA SER A 642 -23.02 -28.14 -25.33
C SER A 642 -22.63 -26.67 -25.26
N VAL A 643 -22.70 -25.98 -26.39
CA VAL A 643 -22.51 -24.53 -26.45
C VAL A 643 -23.90 -23.89 -26.48
N TYR A 644 -24.26 -23.28 -25.35
CA TYR A 644 -25.44 -22.45 -25.19
C TYR A 644 -25.16 -20.98 -25.53
N SER A 645 -23.89 -20.61 -25.75
CA SER A 645 -23.47 -19.25 -26.08
C SER A 645 -24.03 -18.78 -27.42
N GLN A 646 -24.32 -17.49 -27.51
CA GLN A 646 -24.70 -16.85 -28.77
C GLN A 646 -23.44 -16.53 -29.58
N PHE A 647 -23.43 -16.84 -30.88
CA PHE A 647 -22.32 -16.45 -31.77
C PHE A 647 -22.68 -15.17 -32.53
N THR A 648 -21.84 -14.15 -32.43
CA THR A 648 -22.09 -12.80 -32.96
C THR A 648 -20.94 -12.31 -33.85
N GLY A 649 -21.07 -11.09 -34.36
CA GLY A 649 -20.03 -10.42 -35.13
C GLY A 649 -19.88 -10.93 -36.56
N HIS A 650 -18.71 -10.68 -37.14
CA HIS A 650 -18.32 -11.09 -38.48
C HIS A 650 -17.14 -12.05 -38.42
N GLY A 651 -17.23 -13.20 -39.11
CA GLY A 651 -16.12 -14.13 -39.19
C GLY A 651 -16.48 -15.52 -39.70
N GLU A 652 -15.52 -16.42 -39.61
CA GLU A 652 -15.67 -17.84 -39.91
C GLU A 652 -15.71 -18.67 -38.61
N LEU A 653 -16.71 -19.54 -38.51
CA LEU A 653 -16.81 -20.59 -37.50
C LEU A 653 -16.48 -21.94 -38.15
N VAL A 654 -15.34 -22.54 -37.80
CA VAL A 654 -14.92 -23.86 -38.32
C VAL A 654 -15.05 -24.93 -37.25
N LYS A 655 -15.60 -26.08 -37.63
CA LYS A 655 -15.68 -27.28 -36.79
C LYS A 655 -14.75 -28.39 -37.32
N ARG A 656 -13.76 -28.80 -36.53
CA ARG A 656 -12.82 -29.90 -36.81
C ARG A 656 -12.89 -31.06 -35.81
N GLY A 657 -12.18 -32.15 -36.11
CA GLY A 657 -12.17 -33.39 -35.34
C GLY A 657 -13.47 -34.18 -35.46
N THR A 658 -13.43 -35.47 -35.12
CA THR A 658 -14.59 -36.38 -35.26
C THR A 658 -15.74 -36.12 -34.28
N GLY A 659 -15.58 -35.17 -33.35
CA GLY A 659 -16.59 -34.80 -32.35
C GLY A 659 -17.86 -34.12 -32.90
N THR A 660 -18.86 -33.94 -32.03
CA THR A 660 -20.10 -33.19 -32.27
C THR A 660 -20.16 -31.91 -31.42
N LEU A 661 -20.08 -30.76 -32.07
CA LEU A 661 -20.41 -29.46 -31.47
C LEU A 661 -21.94 -29.30 -31.44
N SER A 662 -22.54 -29.20 -30.26
CA SER A 662 -24.00 -29.05 -30.12
C SER A 662 -24.34 -27.61 -29.74
N LEU A 663 -25.04 -26.91 -30.62
CA LEU A 663 -25.42 -25.50 -30.50
C LEU A 663 -26.85 -25.39 -30.00
N TYR A 664 -27.08 -24.67 -28.90
CA TYR A 664 -28.38 -24.57 -28.21
C TYR A 664 -29.02 -23.16 -28.26
N ALA A 665 -28.34 -22.17 -28.85
CA ALA A 665 -28.80 -20.79 -28.95
C ALA A 665 -28.58 -20.21 -30.37
N ALA A 666 -28.80 -18.91 -30.50
CA ALA A 666 -28.70 -18.18 -31.76
C ALA A 666 -27.24 -17.99 -32.20
N ASN A 667 -26.93 -18.37 -33.45
CA ASN A 667 -25.61 -18.26 -34.05
C ASN A 667 -25.63 -17.16 -35.13
N ASP A 668 -25.98 -15.95 -34.71
CA ASP A 668 -26.35 -14.80 -35.54
C ASP A 668 -25.17 -14.11 -36.28
N HIS A 669 -23.95 -14.62 -36.12
CA HIS A 669 -22.75 -14.19 -36.86
C HIS A 669 -22.96 -14.05 -38.38
N VAL A 670 -22.15 -13.19 -39.01
CA VAL A 670 -22.11 -12.96 -40.46
C VAL A 670 -20.82 -13.54 -41.04
N GLY A 671 -20.90 -14.38 -42.06
CA GLY A 671 -19.73 -14.99 -42.69
C GLY A 671 -19.94 -16.47 -43.01
N ARG A 672 -19.02 -17.35 -42.60
CA ARG A 672 -19.08 -18.79 -42.96
C ARG A 672 -19.15 -19.70 -41.74
N THR A 673 -20.13 -20.60 -41.70
CA THR A 673 -20.10 -21.79 -40.85
C THR A 673 -19.57 -22.96 -41.68
N PHE A 674 -18.39 -23.49 -41.32
CA PHE A 674 -17.75 -24.59 -42.03
C PHE A 674 -17.67 -25.84 -41.14
N VAL A 675 -18.46 -26.87 -41.47
CA VAL A 675 -18.26 -28.22 -40.94
C VAL A 675 -17.12 -28.87 -41.73
N ALA A 676 -15.89 -28.69 -41.26
CA ALA A 676 -14.70 -29.23 -41.90
C ALA A 676 -14.49 -30.71 -41.58
N GLU A 677 -14.81 -31.15 -40.35
CA GLU A 677 -14.80 -32.56 -39.93
C GLU A 677 -15.84 -32.83 -38.83
N GLY A 678 -16.35 -34.06 -38.79
CA GLY A 678 -17.28 -34.50 -37.75
C GLY A 678 -18.62 -33.78 -37.86
N GLN A 679 -19.18 -33.34 -36.73
CA GLN A 679 -20.56 -32.86 -36.70
C GLN A 679 -20.73 -31.47 -36.05
N ILE A 680 -21.58 -30.63 -36.65
CA ILE A 680 -22.37 -29.60 -35.95
C ILE A 680 -23.81 -30.12 -35.78
N ARG A 681 -24.38 -29.94 -34.59
CA ARG A 681 -25.80 -30.22 -34.31
C ARG A 681 -26.47 -28.96 -33.76
N VAL A 682 -27.56 -28.53 -34.37
CA VAL A 682 -28.39 -27.41 -33.90
C VAL A 682 -29.53 -28.03 -33.07
N VAL A 683 -29.72 -27.63 -31.81
CA VAL A 683 -30.58 -28.35 -30.85
C VAL A 683 -31.67 -27.46 -30.24
N GLY A 684 -32.93 -27.73 -30.60
CA GLY A 684 -34.10 -27.07 -30.00
C GLY A 684 -34.53 -25.77 -30.70
N ASP A 685 -35.75 -25.30 -30.42
CA ASP A 685 -36.36 -24.13 -31.09
C ASP A 685 -35.60 -22.81 -30.86
N SER A 686 -34.80 -22.71 -29.79
CA SER A 686 -33.93 -21.55 -29.52
C SER A 686 -32.61 -21.57 -30.30
N ALA A 687 -32.26 -22.69 -30.92
CA ALA A 687 -31.03 -22.84 -31.69
C ALA A 687 -31.28 -22.51 -33.17
N ARG A 688 -30.60 -21.47 -33.66
CA ARG A 688 -30.67 -21.05 -35.07
C ARG A 688 -29.30 -20.76 -35.65
N LEU A 689 -29.14 -21.01 -36.94
CA LEU A 689 -28.06 -20.46 -37.77
C LEU A 689 -28.49 -19.11 -38.35
N SER A 690 -27.52 -18.24 -38.66
CA SER A 690 -27.78 -16.91 -39.21
C SER A 690 -28.25 -16.94 -40.66
N GLU A 691 -29.25 -16.12 -40.99
CA GLU A 691 -29.66 -15.81 -42.38
C GLU A 691 -28.55 -15.10 -43.18
N ASN A 692 -27.53 -14.59 -42.49
CA ASN A 692 -26.35 -13.92 -43.06
C ASN A 692 -25.08 -14.80 -43.00
N ALA A 693 -25.22 -16.11 -42.72
CA ALA A 693 -24.12 -17.06 -42.74
C ALA A 693 -24.24 -18.07 -43.89
N ASP A 694 -23.14 -18.26 -44.62
CA ASP A 694 -22.97 -19.31 -45.62
C ASP A 694 -22.54 -20.61 -44.94
N VAL A 695 -23.25 -21.70 -45.23
CA VAL A 695 -22.99 -23.03 -44.66
C VAL A 695 -22.20 -23.89 -45.65
N LEU A 696 -21.01 -24.32 -45.24
CA LEU A 696 -20.18 -25.27 -45.99
C LEU A 696 -20.05 -26.58 -45.20
N ILE A 697 -20.28 -27.72 -45.86
CA ILE A 697 -20.16 -29.06 -45.25
C ILE A 697 -19.17 -29.90 -46.07
N SER A 698 -18.01 -30.24 -45.51
CA SER A 698 -17.04 -31.12 -46.18
C SER A 698 -17.62 -32.52 -46.43
N ASP A 699 -16.99 -33.29 -47.31
CA ASP A 699 -17.27 -34.71 -47.55
C ASP A 699 -17.23 -35.59 -46.27
N VAL A 700 -16.43 -35.18 -45.28
CA VAL A 700 -16.33 -35.81 -43.94
C VAL A 700 -17.06 -35.02 -42.83
N GLY A 701 -17.94 -34.09 -43.22
CA GLY A 701 -18.69 -33.21 -42.35
C GLY A 701 -20.18 -33.56 -42.27
N LYS A 702 -20.82 -33.18 -41.16
CA LYS A 702 -22.25 -33.37 -40.92
C LYS A 702 -22.90 -32.14 -40.25
N LEU A 703 -24.02 -31.67 -40.81
CA LEU A 703 -24.96 -30.78 -40.14
C LEU A 703 -26.24 -31.54 -39.78
N ASP A 704 -26.75 -31.35 -38.56
CA ASP A 704 -27.97 -32.02 -38.06
C ASP A 704 -28.85 -30.98 -37.36
N MET A 705 -29.92 -30.58 -38.03
CA MET A 705 -30.96 -29.70 -37.50
C MET A 705 -31.84 -30.54 -36.58
N TYR A 706 -31.39 -30.75 -35.34
CA TYR A 706 -31.97 -31.72 -34.42
C TYR A 706 -33.05 -31.07 -33.55
N THR A 707 -34.32 -31.30 -33.93
CA THR A 707 -35.50 -30.69 -33.28
C THR A 707 -35.37 -29.16 -33.17
N ALA A 708 -34.80 -28.51 -34.19
CA ALA A 708 -34.67 -27.07 -34.27
C ALA A 708 -35.93 -26.43 -34.87
N GLY A 709 -36.14 -25.15 -34.61
CA GLY A 709 -37.22 -24.41 -35.26
C GLY A 709 -36.97 -24.26 -36.77
N ALA A 710 -38.04 -24.14 -37.55
CA ALA A 710 -37.94 -23.79 -38.97
C ALA A 710 -37.22 -22.43 -39.14
N GLN A 711 -36.20 -22.38 -40.00
CA GLN A 711 -35.26 -21.26 -40.04
C GLN A 711 -34.76 -20.97 -41.47
N THR A 712 -33.87 -20.00 -41.65
CA THR A 712 -33.27 -19.68 -42.95
C THR A 712 -31.83 -19.23 -42.78
N ILE A 713 -30.93 -19.75 -43.62
CA ILE A 713 -29.50 -19.42 -43.70
C ILE A 713 -29.20 -18.61 -44.97
N GLY A 714 -27.95 -18.14 -45.12
CA GLY A 714 -27.45 -17.49 -46.33
C GLY A 714 -27.45 -18.47 -47.52
N THR A 715 -26.35 -19.15 -47.76
CA THR A 715 -26.27 -20.24 -48.76
C THR A 715 -25.89 -21.58 -48.13
N ILE A 716 -25.99 -22.67 -48.92
CA ILE A 716 -25.50 -23.99 -48.52
C ILE A 716 -24.73 -24.68 -49.65
N ALA A 717 -23.54 -25.19 -49.33
CA ALA A 717 -22.65 -25.85 -50.29
C ALA A 717 -21.85 -27.00 -49.64
N GLY A 718 -21.20 -27.81 -50.47
CA GLY A 718 -20.26 -28.86 -50.04
C GLY A 718 -20.65 -30.26 -50.51
N ALA A 719 -20.28 -31.29 -49.73
CA ALA A 719 -20.45 -32.71 -50.09
C ALA A 719 -20.79 -33.66 -48.92
N GLY A 720 -20.96 -33.15 -47.69
CA GLY A 720 -21.24 -33.98 -46.51
C GLY A 720 -22.71 -34.33 -46.29
N GLU A 721 -23.05 -34.73 -45.07
CA GLU A 721 -24.42 -35.07 -44.68
C GLU A 721 -25.17 -33.86 -44.08
N LEU A 722 -26.36 -33.56 -44.62
CA LEU A 722 -27.34 -32.66 -44.01
C LEU A 722 -28.54 -33.47 -43.51
N VAL A 723 -28.79 -33.44 -42.20
CA VAL A 723 -29.97 -34.05 -41.57
C VAL A 723 -30.93 -32.97 -41.11
N LEU A 724 -32.22 -33.11 -41.44
CA LEU A 724 -33.23 -32.09 -41.10
C LEU A 724 -34.12 -32.42 -39.89
N SER A 725 -34.18 -33.66 -39.40
CA SER A 725 -34.86 -34.07 -38.15
C SER A 725 -36.13 -33.28 -37.71
N ALA A 726 -37.09 -33.10 -38.64
CA ALA A 726 -38.36 -32.36 -38.49
C ALA A 726 -38.29 -30.81 -38.49
N SER A 727 -37.16 -30.25 -38.89
CA SER A 727 -36.88 -28.81 -39.02
C SER A 727 -36.78 -28.41 -40.49
N ASP A 728 -37.57 -27.43 -40.93
CA ASP A 728 -37.44 -26.88 -42.28
C ASP A 728 -36.27 -25.89 -42.35
N LEU A 729 -35.37 -26.09 -43.32
CA LEU A 729 -34.18 -25.26 -43.51
C LEU A 729 -34.29 -24.48 -44.83
N GLY A 730 -34.64 -23.20 -44.74
CA GLY A 730 -34.55 -22.28 -45.87
C GLY A 730 -33.12 -21.82 -46.16
N PHE A 731 -32.83 -21.45 -47.40
CA PHE A 731 -31.59 -20.74 -47.76
C PHE A 731 -31.85 -19.75 -48.89
N GLY A 732 -31.34 -18.52 -48.77
CA GLY A 732 -31.82 -17.35 -49.54
C GLY A 732 -30.75 -16.45 -50.16
N GLY A 733 -29.47 -16.84 -50.11
CA GLY A 733 -28.36 -16.01 -50.57
C GLY A 733 -28.32 -15.74 -52.08
N SER A 734 -27.50 -14.76 -52.47
CA SER A 734 -27.32 -14.31 -53.85
C SER A 734 -26.16 -14.99 -54.58
N ALA A 735 -25.37 -15.83 -53.91
CA ALA A 735 -24.26 -16.57 -54.50
C ALA A 735 -24.71 -17.93 -55.03
N ASP A 736 -24.21 -18.29 -56.21
CA ASP A 736 -24.47 -19.59 -56.82
C ASP A 736 -23.73 -20.69 -56.05
N THR A 737 -24.41 -21.77 -55.71
CA THR A 737 -23.90 -22.81 -54.80
C THR A 737 -24.18 -24.23 -55.30
N ARG A 738 -23.26 -25.15 -54.96
CA ARG A 738 -23.42 -26.59 -55.20
C ARG A 738 -23.31 -27.37 -53.90
N PHE A 739 -24.32 -28.17 -53.61
CA PHE A 739 -24.29 -29.19 -52.57
C PHE A 739 -24.35 -30.56 -53.27
N SER A 740 -23.28 -31.36 -53.18
CA SER A 740 -23.14 -32.68 -53.79
C SER A 740 -23.15 -33.81 -52.74
N GLY A 741 -23.82 -33.56 -51.62
CA GLY A 741 -23.82 -34.42 -50.43
C GLY A 741 -25.16 -35.10 -50.17
N THR A 742 -25.24 -35.82 -49.06
CA THR A 742 -26.43 -36.57 -48.66
C THR A 742 -27.40 -35.67 -47.91
N LEU A 743 -28.60 -35.44 -48.48
CA LEU A 743 -29.74 -34.87 -47.77
C LEU A 743 -30.54 -35.99 -47.08
N ASN A 744 -30.85 -35.80 -45.81
CA ASN A 744 -31.48 -36.80 -44.94
C ASN A 744 -32.65 -36.22 -44.13
N THR A 745 -33.85 -36.30 -44.71
CA THR A 745 -35.12 -35.89 -44.06
C THR A 745 -35.90 -37.10 -43.52
N SER A 746 -35.24 -38.25 -43.28
CA SER A 746 -35.91 -39.50 -42.85
C SER A 746 -36.71 -39.41 -41.55
N ARG A 747 -36.56 -38.29 -40.83
CA ARG A 747 -37.25 -37.90 -39.60
C ARG A 747 -38.20 -36.69 -39.75
N GLY A 748 -38.42 -36.22 -40.98
CA GLY A 748 -39.15 -34.99 -41.33
C GLY A 748 -38.24 -33.79 -41.66
N GLY A 749 -38.87 -32.69 -42.09
CA GLY A 749 -38.23 -31.42 -42.48
C GLY A 749 -37.96 -31.31 -43.99
N GLU A 750 -38.11 -30.11 -44.55
CA GLU A 750 -37.83 -29.80 -45.96
C GLU A 750 -36.63 -28.84 -46.12
N LEU A 751 -35.83 -29.03 -47.18
CA LEU A 751 -34.83 -28.05 -47.62
C LEU A 751 -35.52 -27.05 -48.55
N ILE A 752 -35.47 -25.74 -48.29
CA ILE A 752 -36.28 -24.74 -49.01
C ILE A 752 -35.40 -23.68 -49.70
N LYS A 753 -35.31 -23.73 -51.03
CA LYS A 753 -34.61 -22.75 -51.85
C LYS A 753 -35.44 -21.46 -51.99
N LYS A 754 -34.86 -20.36 -51.50
CA LYS A 754 -35.35 -18.96 -51.59
C LYS A 754 -34.31 -18.08 -52.30
N GLY A 755 -34.61 -16.81 -52.52
CA GLY A 755 -33.64 -15.81 -52.98
C GLY A 755 -33.04 -16.06 -54.38
N THR A 756 -32.06 -15.24 -54.77
CA THR A 756 -31.70 -15.05 -56.18
C THR A 756 -30.58 -15.93 -56.73
N GLY A 757 -29.68 -16.49 -55.90
CA GLY A 757 -28.59 -17.34 -56.38
C GLY A 757 -29.10 -18.65 -57.00
N GLU A 758 -28.32 -19.25 -57.90
CA GLU A 758 -28.60 -20.57 -58.46
C GLU A 758 -28.11 -21.69 -57.52
N PHE A 759 -28.96 -22.68 -57.25
CA PHE A 759 -28.57 -23.83 -56.41
C PHE A 759 -28.48 -25.11 -57.23
N THR A 760 -27.35 -25.81 -57.15
CA THR A 760 -27.08 -27.06 -57.85
C THR A 760 -27.00 -28.22 -56.86
N PRO A 761 -28.08 -29.02 -56.67
CA PRO A 761 -27.99 -30.28 -55.95
C PRO A 761 -27.32 -31.33 -56.86
N GLY A 762 -26.06 -31.67 -56.53
CA GLY A 762 -25.56 -33.00 -56.83
C GLY A 762 -26.17 -33.97 -55.82
N GLY A 763 -26.67 -35.11 -56.26
CA GLY A 763 -27.02 -36.16 -55.31
C GLY A 763 -25.78 -36.88 -54.81
N GLY A 764 -25.77 -37.28 -53.54
CA GLY A 764 -25.00 -38.46 -53.12
C GLY A 764 -25.84 -39.72 -53.36
N ASP A 765 -25.19 -40.87 -53.55
CA ASP A 765 -25.85 -42.17 -53.79
C ASP A 765 -26.91 -42.52 -52.71
N ASP A 766 -26.74 -42.01 -51.48
CA ASP A 766 -27.58 -42.29 -50.30
C ASP A 766 -28.68 -41.25 -49.99
N ASN A 767 -28.96 -40.29 -50.89
CA ASN A 767 -30.15 -39.43 -50.78
C ASN A 767 -31.40 -40.32 -50.67
N ASN A 768 -32.23 -40.21 -49.62
CA ASN A 768 -33.36 -41.12 -49.45
C ASN A 768 -34.68 -40.60 -50.06
N ASN A 769 -35.59 -41.50 -50.40
CA ASN A 769 -36.91 -41.20 -51.00
C ASN A 769 -37.85 -40.29 -50.21
N ASN A 770 -37.55 -39.94 -48.95
CA ASN A 770 -38.29 -38.93 -48.19
C ASN A 770 -37.66 -37.53 -48.31
N SER A 771 -36.47 -37.38 -48.89
CA SER A 771 -35.74 -36.12 -49.01
C SER A 771 -36.51 -35.11 -49.86
N VAL A 772 -36.96 -34.02 -49.25
CA VAL A 772 -37.71 -32.94 -49.93
C VAL A 772 -36.82 -31.73 -50.16
N LEU A 773 -36.76 -31.29 -51.41
CA LEU A 773 -36.32 -29.95 -51.82
C LEU A 773 -37.54 -29.17 -52.34
N ARG A 774 -37.92 -28.11 -51.63
CA ARG A 774 -38.90 -27.12 -52.09
C ARG A 774 -38.15 -25.97 -52.76
N VAL A 775 -38.65 -25.51 -53.90
CA VAL A 775 -38.19 -24.30 -54.58
C VAL A 775 -39.31 -23.29 -54.51
N SER A 776 -39.21 -22.36 -53.56
CA SER A 776 -40.17 -21.26 -53.39
C SER A 776 -39.75 -20.02 -54.17
N GLU A 777 -38.44 -19.77 -54.34
CA GLU A 777 -37.92 -18.64 -55.13
C GLU A 777 -36.59 -18.96 -55.83
N GLY A 778 -36.34 -18.28 -56.95
CA GLY A 778 -35.07 -18.32 -57.67
C GLY A 778 -34.92 -19.53 -58.59
N THR A 779 -33.67 -19.95 -58.81
CA THR A 779 -33.31 -21.06 -59.71
C THR A 779 -32.69 -22.24 -58.95
N VAL A 780 -33.15 -23.46 -59.24
CA VAL A 780 -32.39 -24.69 -59.02
C VAL A 780 -31.88 -25.24 -60.36
N VAL A 781 -30.62 -25.62 -60.44
CA VAL A 781 -30.02 -26.25 -61.62
C VAL A 781 -29.80 -27.74 -61.34
N LEU A 782 -30.57 -28.59 -62.02
CA LEU A 782 -30.42 -30.04 -61.93
C LEU A 782 -29.43 -30.50 -63.01
N ASP A 783 -28.24 -30.88 -62.56
CA ASP A 783 -27.03 -31.12 -63.36
C ASP A 783 -26.64 -32.61 -63.48
N LYS A 784 -25.74 -32.94 -64.42
CA LYS A 784 -25.14 -34.27 -64.61
C LYS A 784 -23.63 -34.10 -64.84
N GLN A 785 -22.78 -34.62 -63.96
CA GLN A 785 -21.34 -34.64 -64.23
C GLN A 785 -20.98 -35.72 -65.25
N ALA A 786 -19.88 -35.52 -65.97
CA ALA A 786 -19.35 -36.47 -66.95
C ALA A 786 -18.87 -37.82 -66.36
N ALA A 787 -18.95 -38.00 -65.04
CA ALA A 787 -18.70 -39.27 -64.35
C ALA A 787 -20.00 -39.98 -63.93
N ASP A 788 -21.15 -39.30 -63.95
CA ASP A 788 -22.40 -39.81 -63.43
C ASP A 788 -23.13 -40.63 -64.51
N ALA A 789 -23.62 -41.82 -64.19
CA ALA A 789 -24.48 -42.57 -65.10
C ALA A 789 -25.83 -41.86 -65.30
N GLU A 790 -26.36 -41.28 -64.22
CA GLU A 790 -27.66 -40.61 -64.15
C GLU A 790 -27.56 -39.23 -63.51
N ARG A 791 -28.65 -38.46 -63.54
CA ARG A 791 -28.76 -37.23 -62.74
C ARG A 791 -29.05 -37.62 -61.30
N LEU A 792 -28.03 -37.55 -60.44
CA LEU A 792 -28.06 -38.06 -59.05
C LEU A 792 -29.16 -37.41 -58.17
N ALA A 793 -29.76 -36.30 -58.60
CA ALA A 793 -30.92 -35.71 -57.94
C ALA A 793 -32.28 -36.35 -58.33
N THR A 794 -32.37 -37.15 -59.40
CA THR A 794 -33.67 -37.63 -59.97
C THR A 794 -33.72 -39.12 -60.33
N GLY A 795 -32.72 -39.92 -59.96
CA GLY A 795 -32.50 -41.32 -60.41
C GLY A 795 -33.54 -42.39 -60.01
N ASP A 796 -33.35 -43.62 -60.51
CA ASP A 796 -34.40 -44.66 -60.64
C ASP A 796 -34.70 -45.56 -59.42
N GLY A 797 -34.88 -45.01 -58.21
CA GLY A 797 -35.24 -45.88 -57.08
C GLY A 797 -35.71 -45.24 -55.78
N ASN A 798 -35.49 -45.95 -54.67
CA ASN A 798 -35.76 -45.51 -53.30
C ASN A 798 -34.82 -44.36 -52.84
N ASN A 799 -34.02 -43.82 -53.76
CA ASN A 799 -32.98 -42.84 -53.48
C ASN A 799 -33.20 -41.53 -54.26
N SER A 800 -34.46 -41.25 -54.66
CA SER A 800 -34.83 -40.06 -55.43
C SER A 800 -35.22 -38.88 -54.52
N LEU A 801 -34.76 -37.68 -54.88
CA LEU A 801 -35.19 -36.43 -54.23
C LEU A 801 -36.63 -36.11 -54.64
N ALA A 802 -37.49 -35.84 -53.66
CA ALA A 802 -38.78 -35.22 -53.90
C ALA A 802 -38.59 -33.71 -54.13
N LEU A 803 -39.12 -33.19 -55.23
CA LEU A 803 -38.90 -31.83 -55.69
C LEU A 803 -40.24 -31.11 -55.84
N ILE A 804 -40.44 -30.02 -55.09
CA ILE A 804 -41.67 -29.22 -55.12
C ILE A 804 -41.34 -27.84 -55.69
N ILE A 805 -42.02 -27.45 -56.77
CA ILE A 805 -41.78 -26.18 -57.48
C ILE A 805 -43.02 -25.29 -57.32
N GLU A 806 -42.87 -24.16 -56.62
CA GLU A 806 -43.98 -23.24 -56.32
C GLU A 806 -44.19 -22.17 -57.43
N ASP A 807 -45.26 -21.36 -57.32
CA ASP A 807 -45.59 -20.31 -58.29
C ASP A 807 -44.45 -19.29 -58.44
N GLY A 808 -43.97 -19.09 -59.68
CA GLY A 808 -42.85 -18.20 -60.00
C GLY A 808 -41.45 -18.79 -59.76
N ALA A 809 -41.33 -19.97 -59.15
CA ALA A 809 -40.05 -20.67 -59.00
C ALA A 809 -39.59 -21.30 -60.32
N THR A 810 -38.27 -21.40 -60.52
CA THR A 810 -37.66 -22.02 -61.70
C THR A 810 -36.74 -23.17 -61.32
N VAL A 811 -36.90 -24.30 -61.99
CA VAL A 811 -35.90 -25.35 -62.07
C VAL A 811 -35.39 -25.41 -63.52
N LYS A 812 -34.09 -25.63 -63.68
CA LYS A 812 -33.44 -25.82 -64.98
C LYS A 812 -32.92 -27.25 -65.08
N LEU A 813 -33.14 -27.89 -66.22
CA LEU A 813 -32.40 -29.08 -66.61
C LEU A 813 -31.12 -28.62 -67.33
N ALA A 814 -29.95 -28.75 -66.70
CA ALA A 814 -28.70 -28.63 -67.43
C ALA A 814 -28.49 -29.88 -68.27
N GLY A 815 -28.09 -29.70 -69.53
CA GLY A 815 -27.62 -30.78 -70.38
C GLY A 815 -26.16 -31.12 -70.06
N SER A 816 -25.78 -32.39 -70.20
CA SER A 816 -24.38 -32.79 -70.21
C SER A 816 -23.63 -32.16 -71.40
N ASP A 817 -22.30 -32.17 -71.35
CA ASP A 817 -21.42 -31.81 -72.49
C ASP A 817 -21.53 -32.79 -73.68
N SER A 818 -22.50 -33.71 -73.65
CA SER A 818 -22.72 -34.80 -74.59
C SER A 818 -24.17 -34.76 -75.07
N LEU A 819 -24.34 -34.68 -76.40
CA LEU A 819 -25.64 -34.80 -77.08
C LEU A 819 -25.75 -36.16 -77.80
N ASP A 820 -25.15 -37.21 -77.22
CA ASP A 820 -25.37 -38.58 -77.68
C ASP A 820 -26.77 -39.06 -77.29
N ALA A 821 -27.38 -39.90 -78.13
CA ALA A 821 -28.80 -40.26 -78.00
C ALA A 821 -29.15 -41.14 -76.77
N ASP A 822 -28.13 -41.69 -76.10
CA ASP A 822 -28.29 -42.40 -74.82
C ASP A 822 -28.21 -41.44 -73.60
N ASP A 823 -27.89 -40.17 -73.83
CA ASP A 823 -27.66 -39.11 -72.82
C ASP A 823 -28.75 -38.02 -72.85
N ASP A 824 -29.83 -38.29 -73.58
CA ASP A 824 -30.96 -37.38 -73.83
C ASP A 824 -31.59 -36.87 -72.52
N VAL A 825 -31.99 -35.58 -72.49
CA VAL A 825 -32.55 -34.84 -71.33
C VAL A 825 -33.91 -35.40 -70.83
N SER A 826 -34.32 -36.55 -71.34
CA SER A 826 -35.63 -37.18 -71.20
C SER A 826 -35.87 -37.93 -69.88
N GLN A 827 -34.82 -38.34 -69.15
CA GLN A 827 -34.97 -39.23 -67.99
C GLN A 827 -35.26 -38.46 -66.68
N VAL A 828 -36.39 -37.76 -66.66
CA VAL A 828 -37.22 -37.68 -65.45
C VAL A 828 -37.94 -39.02 -65.35
N TYR A 829 -37.49 -39.88 -64.42
CA TYR A 829 -38.01 -41.24 -64.31
C TYR A 829 -39.49 -41.26 -63.89
N GLN A 830 -40.19 -42.34 -64.25
CA GLN A 830 -41.61 -42.54 -63.91
C GLN A 830 -41.89 -42.56 -62.38
N TYR A 831 -40.83 -42.62 -61.56
CA TYR A 831 -40.86 -42.63 -60.10
C TYR A 831 -40.18 -41.41 -59.46
N SER A 832 -39.77 -40.40 -60.23
CA SER A 832 -39.24 -39.14 -59.68
C SER A 832 -40.40 -38.34 -59.04
N ASN A 833 -40.30 -38.05 -57.74
CA ASN A 833 -41.34 -37.37 -56.96
C ASN A 833 -41.35 -35.84 -57.22
N ILE A 834 -41.68 -35.41 -58.45
CA ILE A 834 -41.75 -33.98 -58.81
C ILE A 834 -43.19 -33.47 -58.73
N GLN A 835 -43.43 -32.44 -57.93
CA GLN A 835 -44.66 -31.64 -57.90
C GLN A 835 -44.38 -30.25 -58.49
N ILE A 836 -45.25 -29.79 -59.38
CA ILE A 836 -45.22 -28.44 -59.94
C ILE A 836 -46.57 -27.78 -59.64
N ASP A 837 -46.55 -26.75 -58.80
CA ASP A 837 -47.75 -25.99 -58.48
C ASP A 837 -48.04 -24.96 -59.60
N ALA A 838 -49.25 -24.41 -59.58
CA ALA A 838 -49.78 -23.62 -60.71
C ALA A 838 -49.04 -22.28 -60.89
N GLY A 839 -48.00 -22.30 -61.74
CA GLY A 839 -47.15 -21.15 -62.07
C GLY A 839 -45.64 -21.42 -61.92
N GLY A 840 -45.26 -22.55 -61.33
CA GLY A 840 -43.86 -23.01 -61.30
C GLY A 840 -43.36 -23.45 -62.69
N THR A 841 -42.04 -23.40 -62.89
CA THR A 841 -41.38 -23.74 -64.17
C THR A 841 -40.29 -24.82 -63.98
N LEU A 842 -40.25 -25.79 -64.91
CA LEU A 842 -39.28 -26.88 -65.05
C LEU A 842 -38.82 -27.00 -66.51
#